data_AF-A0A8K0WNN2-F1
#
_entry.id   AF-A0A8K0WNN2-F1
#
_cell.length_a   1.000
_cell.length_b   1.000
_cell.length_c   1.000
_cell.angle_alpha   90.00
_cell.angle_beta   90.00
_cell.angle_gamma   90.00
#
_symmetry.space_group_name_H-M   'P 1'
#
loop_
_entity.id
_entity.type
_entity.pdbx_description
1 polymer ?
#
loop_
_entity_poly.entity_id
_entity_poly.type
_entity_poly.pdbx_seq_one_letter_code
_entity_poly.pdbx_strand_id
1 'polypeptide(L)'
;MTHWDPYLKNGVDMQLQTAFEERNWPVVARLAERRARTLNDQYYEVLKICAQSQLDDPQQKYAAVEAVEQYIKDGTVIKDRYALHLLEYATWNLTADTDYFERMLGPLRVRAVKAAPKDRTSAMFCLEECILRWDLNSAQQMSPQAPPEKKKLYGTLALKQIERAAQLTEQTHGEKLDAVAKVTTRSIQTEDEIYLLHDIVEKHGTPADLEKLMTSSIFSPLAQLRLGRKGLLLRVASRLQKEKKWEELYNIFKDCMKQKDENGEPSLLVYDVAMWKFLITAAQHRMAVDPDVRKTVKDIIDDAVKSKFIRGIYQTNLRMAQVSCAFNLSADDGNDLVDGKVTSNRMRVLLDTIRDAGHLPSCFNDIKEFLEQLDPPAMAYAAYDYVPSLVPEAKHDAYAVMMRLLSLKMAYFISSCPSIYTPIARAEPKFKCAVCDAEISSPSCNECLQKIQAKALELHSEIRSNPQSSLLRQAETLSSCALVMAFCSIRLSALERKSVYSAPAPGNTRHILRALLILEQQAASSPKDSVVCLYLAQLHSLFASGRRARQHWDTLGVKRAIVDSMAPHFFDRASHLAPALLLASEDKGRELTFSIQSAYGSLMMPMPKKLIEAFESASYMSILSMPPYIANLRHGCTRALTLAEEARSGRLIGSQLRTFHHDLRHKIITDELELPVAADYGIFPAWDCSSAPQTYTLYRPGPPLSACRVRLSVLTEAFHHAMTFKPDVNYKGLPVATGADQTYLIETLTRIHNSMNKFLPSARDVCTPSEMIYFEVVSLVSLIIPLCTGPERSKGLLKVLEPLAEAAEAGLATLNDTLPTLDSADVSSLVAGFRSLNQLILLKDTATALCIASKWILSFSERKTERDASGRNLFSQAVLARVKQMLLKGDESLKEAKAWMLKLHCEVAAKPGFNKRFQQWVFEDAEELKTFVGDEATNRLLDSVKHNLEAWQQTKWD
;
A
#
# COMPACT_ATOMS: atom_id res chain seq x y z
N MET A 1 11.71 -23.08 -13.62
CA MET A 1 13.12 -22.71 -13.81
C MET A 1 13.30 -21.27 -13.34
N THR A 2 13.79 -21.10 -12.12
CA THR A 2 14.16 -19.78 -11.59
C THR A 2 15.48 -19.37 -12.23
N HIS A 3 15.62 -18.11 -12.63
CA HIS A 3 16.71 -17.54 -13.42
C HIS A 3 18.09 -17.52 -12.69
N TRP A 4 18.32 -18.42 -11.74
CA TRP A 4 19.41 -18.41 -10.78
C TRP A 4 20.26 -19.68 -10.79
N ASP A 5 19.93 -20.68 -11.61
CA ASP A 5 20.81 -21.82 -11.80
C ASP A 5 21.95 -21.41 -12.75
N PRO A 6 23.22 -21.51 -12.32
CA PRO A 6 24.35 -21.09 -13.14
C PRO A 6 24.56 -22.09 -14.26
N TYR A 7 25.00 -21.61 -15.42
CA TYR A 7 25.29 -22.45 -16.57
C TYR A 7 26.77 -22.79 -16.63
N LEU A 8 27.06 -24.03 -17.03
CA LEU A 8 28.43 -24.45 -17.31
C LEU A 8 28.91 -23.83 -18.64
N LYS A 9 30.23 -23.64 -18.77
CA LYS A 9 30.79 -23.12 -20.02
C LYS A 9 30.63 -24.14 -21.15
N ASN A 10 30.56 -23.65 -22.39
CA ASN A 10 30.53 -24.51 -23.57
C ASN A 10 31.78 -25.40 -23.62
N GLY A 11 31.58 -26.71 -23.88
CA GLY A 11 32.67 -27.69 -23.97
C GLY A 11 32.95 -28.48 -22.69
N VAL A 12 32.12 -28.33 -21.64
CA VAL A 12 32.13 -29.26 -20.50
C VAL A 12 31.60 -30.63 -20.93
N ASP A 13 32.20 -31.71 -20.42
CA ASP A 13 31.81 -33.07 -20.77
C ASP A 13 30.43 -33.45 -20.20
N MET A 14 29.77 -34.38 -20.89
CA MET A 14 28.40 -34.78 -20.57
C MET A 14 28.26 -35.37 -19.16
N GLN A 15 29.28 -36.04 -18.61
CA GLN A 15 29.21 -36.60 -17.26
C GLN A 15 29.13 -35.50 -16.20
N LEU A 16 29.99 -34.47 -16.33
CA LEU A 16 29.97 -33.32 -15.42
C LEU A 16 28.69 -32.50 -15.59
N GLN A 17 28.20 -32.35 -16.83
CA GLN A 17 26.96 -31.65 -17.11
C GLN A 17 25.74 -32.34 -16.50
N THR A 18 25.58 -33.65 -16.71
CA THR A 18 24.46 -34.43 -16.14
C THR A 18 24.49 -34.39 -14.61
N ALA A 19 25.66 -34.57 -13.98
CA ALA A 19 25.79 -34.49 -12.53
C ALA A 19 25.41 -33.09 -11.98
N PHE A 20 25.69 -32.03 -12.75
CA PHE A 20 25.34 -30.67 -12.40
C PHE A 20 23.83 -30.42 -12.49
N GLU A 21 23.21 -30.86 -13.59
CA GLU A 21 21.76 -30.75 -13.82
C GLU A 21 20.95 -31.55 -12.78
N GLU A 22 21.46 -32.71 -12.35
CA GLU A 22 20.88 -33.53 -11.29
C GLU A 22 21.15 -32.99 -9.86
N ARG A 23 21.90 -31.88 -9.73
CA ARG A 23 22.32 -31.29 -8.45
C ARG A 23 23.08 -32.28 -7.54
N ASN A 24 23.82 -33.20 -8.15
CA ASN A 24 24.65 -34.15 -7.43
C ASN A 24 26.01 -33.53 -7.07
N TRP A 25 25.98 -32.56 -6.16
CA TRP A 25 27.13 -31.73 -5.77
C TRP A 25 28.39 -32.51 -5.36
N PRO A 26 28.30 -33.66 -4.63
CA PRO A 26 29.48 -34.47 -4.32
C PRO A 26 30.20 -35.01 -5.56
N VAL A 27 29.43 -35.43 -6.58
CA VAL A 27 29.99 -35.94 -7.84
C VAL A 27 30.57 -34.80 -8.67
N VAL A 28 29.87 -33.66 -8.73
CA VAL A 28 30.35 -32.44 -9.41
C VAL A 28 31.69 -32.00 -8.83
N ALA A 29 31.82 -31.90 -7.51
CA ALA A 29 33.07 -31.47 -6.86
C ALA A 29 34.26 -32.38 -7.20
N ARG A 30 34.04 -33.70 -7.21
CA ARG A 30 35.08 -34.69 -7.53
C ARG A 30 35.51 -34.63 -9.00
N LEU A 31 34.54 -34.53 -9.92
CA LEU A 31 34.80 -34.45 -11.35
C LEU A 31 35.49 -33.11 -11.69
N ALA A 32 35.03 -32.00 -11.12
CA ALA A 32 35.64 -30.69 -11.27
C ALA A 32 37.10 -30.68 -10.78
N GLU A 33 37.38 -31.25 -9.59
CA GLU A 33 38.75 -31.38 -9.09
C GLU A 33 39.65 -32.20 -10.02
N ARG A 34 39.15 -33.32 -10.55
CA ARG A 34 39.91 -34.15 -11.51
C ARG A 34 40.24 -33.37 -12.78
N ARG A 35 39.28 -32.60 -13.29
CA ARG A 35 39.46 -31.75 -14.49
C ARG A 35 40.43 -30.61 -14.23
N ALA A 36 40.32 -29.96 -13.07
CA ALA A 36 41.22 -28.87 -12.70
C ALA A 36 42.69 -29.33 -12.67
N ARG A 37 42.96 -30.51 -12.07
CA ARG A 37 44.31 -31.11 -12.07
C ARG A 37 44.81 -31.52 -13.45
N THR A 38 43.90 -31.95 -14.34
CA THR A 38 44.28 -32.47 -15.67
C THR A 38 44.48 -31.35 -16.69
N LEU A 39 43.60 -30.35 -16.68
CA LEU A 39 43.54 -29.28 -17.68
C LEU A 39 44.25 -28.00 -17.22
N ASN A 40 44.59 -27.90 -15.93
CA ASN A 40 45.17 -26.72 -15.28
C ASN A 40 44.39 -25.43 -15.59
N ASP A 41 43.06 -25.54 -15.58
CA ASP A 41 42.13 -24.48 -15.95
C ASP A 41 41.37 -23.99 -14.72
N GLN A 42 41.57 -22.70 -14.40
CA GLN A 42 41.00 -22.01 -13.25
C GLN A 42 39.47 -22.13 -13.16
N TYR A 43 38.77 -22.31 -14.29
CA TYR A 43 37.33 -22.52 -14.31
C TYR A 43 36.90 -23.75 -13.48
N TYR A 44 37.64 -24.86 -13.59
CA TYR A 44 37.27 -26.09 -12.88
C TYR A 44 37.59 -26.05 -11.39
N GLU A 45 38.59 -25.27 -10.96
CA GLU A 45 38.81 -24.98 -9.54
C GLU A 45 37.64 -24.17 -8.95
N VAL A 46 37.16 -23.17 -9.68
CA VAL A 46 35.98 -22.39 -9.27
C VAL A 46 34.71 -23.25 -9.25
N LEU A 47 34.52 -24.14 -10.24
CA LEU A 47 33.39 -25.06 -10.26
C LEU A 47 33.43 -26.05 -9.08
N LYS A 48 34.62 -26.50 -8.67
CA LYS A 48 34.80 -27.32 -7.46
C LYS A 48 34.35 -26.55 -6.22
N ILE A 49 34.82 -25.32 -6.04
CA ILE A 49 34.45 -24.45 -4.92
C ILE A 49 32.93 -24.23 -4.89
N CYS A 50 32.33 -23.94 -6.04
CA CYS A 50 30.89 -23.79 -6.19
C CYS A 50 30.13 -25.05 -5.80
N ALA A 51 30.58 -26.23 -6.21
CA ALA A 51 29.94 -27.49 -5.85
C ALA A 51 30.08 -27.79 -4.35
N GLN A 52 31.25 -27.49 -3.76
CA GLN A 52 31.48 -27.63 -2.32
C GLN A 52 30.57 -26.72 -1.50
N SER A 53 30.28 -25.51 -1.99
CA SER A 53 29.41 -24.56 -1.29
C SER A 53 27.94 -25.02 -1.19
N GLN A 54 27.55 -26.01 -1.99
CA GLN A 54 26.20 -26.60 -1.99
C GLN A 54 26.09 -27.85 -1.10
N LEU A 55 27.19 -28.32 -0.50
CA LEU A 55 27.19 -29.45 0.42
C LEU A 55 26.70 -29.01 1.81
N ASP A 56 26.17 -29.92 2.61
CA ASP A 56 25.57 -29.60 3.91
C ASP A 56 26.57 -29.21 5.02
N ASP A 57 27.87 -29.41 4.79
CA ASP A 57 28.94 -29.08 5.72
C ASP A 57 29.16 -27.54 5.81
N PRO A 58 28.99 -26.91 6.99
CA PRO A 58 29.18 -25.46 7.16
C PRO A 58 30.55 -24.95 6.72
N GLN A 59 31.63 -25.70 6.94
CA GLN A 59 32.97 -25.28 6.51
C GLN A 59 33.08 -25.20 4.98
N GLN A 60 32.50 -26.19 4.29
CA GLN A 60 32.49 -26.22 2.83
C GLN A 60 31.52 -25.19 2.24
N LYS A 61 30.41 -24.88 2.92
CA LYS A 61 29.52 -23.77 2.54
C LYS A 61 30.29 -22.45 2.46
N TYR A 62 31.03 -22.08 3.50
CA TYR A 62 31.75 -20.81 3.55
C TYR A 62 33.06 -20.76 2.74
N ALA A 63 33.58 -21.90 2.25
CA ALA A 63 34.79 -21.95 1.45
C ALA A 63 34.74 -21.05 0.19
N ALA A 64 33.55 -20.86 -0.39
CA ALA A 64 33.36 -19.95 -1.52
C ALA A 64 33.55 -18.47 -1.15
N VAL A 65 33.12 -18.07 0.05
CA VAL A 65 33.33 -16.71 0.56
C VAL A 65 34.81 -16.48 0.79
N GLU A 66 35.48 -17.40 1.49
CA GLU A 66 36.92 -17.34 1.76
C GLU A 66 37.75 -17.29 0.46
N ALA A 67 37.40 -18.10 -0.54
CA ALA A 67 38.08 -18.08 -1.84
C ALA A 67 37.95 -16.73 -2.55
N VAL A 68 36.75 -16.12 -2.55
CA VAL A 68 36.53 -14.79 -3.14
C VAL A 68 37.32 -13.72 -2.40
N GLU A 69 37.34 -13.74 -1.07
CA GLU A 69 38.17 -12.85 -0.26
C GLU A 69 39.65 -12.98 -0.61
N GLN A 70 40.13 -14.20 -0.74
CA GLN A 70 41.53 -14.50 -1.08
C GLN A 70 41.87 -14.01 -2.50
N TYR A 71 41.01 -14.24 -3.48
CA TYR A 71 41.21 -13.73 -4.85
C TYR A 71 41.28 -12.20 -4.90
N ILE A 72 40.51 -11.52 -4.06
CA ILE A 72 40.57 -10.07 -3.93
C ILE A 72 41.90 -9.61 -3.32
N LYS A 73 42.29 -10.20 -2.18
CA LYS A 73 43.55 -9.91 -1.46
C LYS A 73 44.78 -10.14 -2.34
N ASP A 74 44.80 -11.25 -3.09
CA ASP A 74 45.94 -11.67 -3.91
C ASP A 74 46.02 -10.95 -5.26
N GLY A 75 45.04 -10.10 -5.60
CA GLY A 75 45.02 -9.46 -6.92
C GLY A 75 44.69 -10.42 -8.06
N THR A 76 44.11 -11.58 -7.77
CA THR A 76 43.86 -12.65 -8.75
C THR A 76 42.93 -12.16 -9.88
N VAL A 77 43.24 -12.55 -11.11
CA VAL A 77 42.43 -12.28 -12.31
C VAL A 77 41.73 -13.55 -12.76
N ILE A 78 40.41 -13.59 -12.65
CA ILE A 78 39.57 -14.68 -13.14
C ILE A 78 39.09 -14.31 -14.54
N LYS A 79 39.67 -14.93 -15.57
CA LYS A 79 39.41 -14.56 -16.98
C LYS A 79 38.08 -15.11 -17.51
N ASP A 80 37.61 -16.23 -16.99
CA ASP A 80 36.41 -16.91 -17.48
C ASP A 80 35.15 -16.30 -16.85
N ARG A 81 34.25 -15.77 -17.70
CA ARG A 81 32.99 -15.16 -17.27
C ARG A 81 32.05 -16.13 -16.55
N TYR A 82 32.07 -17.42 -16.94
CA TYR A 82 31.25 -18.45 -16.31
C TYR A 82 31.80 -18.79 -14.92
N ALA A 83 33.12 -18.73 -14.73
CA ALA A 83 33.72 -18.87 -13.40
C ALA A 83 33.27 -17.74 -12.45
N LEU A 84 33.28 -16.49 -12.92
CA LEU A 84 32.78 -15.36 -12.11
C LEU A 84 31.31 -15.54 -11.71
N HIS A 85 30.48 -16.01 -12.63
CA HIS A 85 29.06 -16.29 -12.34
C HIS A 85 28.87 -17.45 -11.36
N LEU A 86 29.70 -18.49 -11.43
CA LEU A 86 29.70 -19.60 -10.45
C LEU A 86 30.11 -19.13 -9.04
N LEU A 87 31.07 -18.22 -8.90
CA LEU A 87 31.43 -17.65 -7.59
C LEU A 87 30.32 -16.82 -6.99
N GLU A 88 29.63 -16.05 -7.82
CA GLU A 88 28.46 -15.29 -7.40
C GLU A 88 27.33 -16.22 -6.94
N TYR A 89 27.06 -17.29 -7.70
CA TYR A 89 26.10 -18.30 -7.29
C TYR A 89 26.48 -18.95 -5.95
N ALA A 90 27.75 -19.31 -5.80
CA ALA A 90 28.26 -19.98 -4.62
C ALA A 90 28.18 -19.13 -3.34
N THR A 91 28.22 -17.80 -3.45
CA THR A 91 28.27 -16.86 -2.31
C THR A 91 26.93 -16.21 -1.97
N TRP A 92 25.95 -16.28 -2.86
CA TRP A 92 24.68 -15.52 -2.81
C TRP A 92 23.91 -15.52 -1.49
N ASN A 93 23.74 -16.69 -0.86
CA ASN A 93 22.94 -16.83 0.36
C ASN A 93 23.78 -16.87 1.64
N LEU A 94 25.10 -16.74 1.52
CA LEU A 94 26.04 -16.95 2.62
C LEU A 94 26.47 -15.66 3.29
N THR A 95 26.37 -14.52 2.60
CA THR A 95 26.80 -13.23 3.10
C THR A 95 25.60 -12.42 3.56
N ALA A 96 25.60 -12.00 4.83
CA ALA A 96 24.56 -11.12 5.37
C ALA A 96 24.70 -9.67 4.89
N ASP A 97 25.82 -9.35 4.24
CA ASP A 97 26.16 -8.01 3.77
C ASP A 97 25.60 -7.75 2.36
N THR A 98 24.74 -6.74 2.24
CA THR A 98 24.16 -6.30 0.97
C THR A 98 25.21 -5.78 -0.01
N ASP A 99 26.35 -5.31 0.50
CA ASP A 99 27.40 -4.66 -0.29
C ASP A 99 28.50 -5.64 -0.67
N TYR A 100 28.36 -6.92 -0.32
CA TYR A 100 29.35 -7.96 -0.62
C TYR A 100 29.68 -8.03 -2.11
N PHE A 101 28.67 -7.92 -2.98
CA PHE A 101 28.90 -7.89 -4.43
C PHE A 101 29.80 -6.71 -4.82
N GLU A 102 29.47 -5.50 -4.38
CA GLU A 102 30.22 -4.27 -4.73
C GLU A 102 31.66 -4.30 -4.22
N ARG A 103 31.89 -4.87 -3.03
CA ARG A 103 33.22 -4.93 -2.42
C ARG A 103 34.08 -6.05 -3.00
N MET A 104 33.48 -7.15 -3.44
CA MET A 104 34.20 -8.38 -3.74
C MET A 104 34.04 -8.84 -5.19
N LEU A 105 32.82 -9.08 -5.66
CA LEU A 105 32.59 -9.64 -7.00
C LEU A 105 32.71 -8.59 -8.11
N GLY A 106 32.24 -7.37 -7.89
CA GLY A 106 32.37 -6.24 -8.81
C GLY A 106 33.83 -5.98 -9.21
N PRO A 107 34.77 -5.83 -8.25
CA PRO A 107 36.19 -5.65 -8.56
C PRO A 107 36.82 -6.81 -9.31
N LEU A 108 36.45 -8.07 -9.03
CA LEU A 108 36.93 -9.22 -9.81
C LEU A 108 36.47 -9.13 -11.27
N ARG A 109 35.21 -8.74 -11.51
CA ARG A 109 34.69 -8.51 -12.86
C ARG A 109 35.44 -7.36 -13.55
N VAL A 110 35.75 -6.27 -12.85
CA VAL A 110 36.52 -5.13 -13.42
C VAL A 110 37.92 -5.59 -13.84
N ARG A 111 38.60 -6.39 -13.00
CA ARG A 111 39.92 -6.96 -13.33
C ARG A 111 39.86 -7.85 -14.56
N ALA A 112 38.83 -8.69 -14.69
CA ALA A 112 38.64 -9.56 -15.84
C ALA A 112 38.51 -8.76 -17.15
N VAL A 113 37.69 -7.70 -17.16
CA VAL A 113 37.51 -6.82 -18.33
C VAL A 113 38.81 -6.08 -18.67
N LYS A 114 39.50 -5.53 -17.68
CA LYS A 114 40.78 -4.82 -17.88
C LYS A 114 41.90 -5.75 -18.38
N ALA A 115 41.87 -7.02 -18.01
CA ALA A 115 42.83 -8.02 -18.50
C ALA A 115 42.57 -8.45 -19.95
N ALA A 116 41.33 -8.34 -20.44
CA ALA A 116 40.94 -8.71 -21.80
C ALA A 116 40.04 -7.65 -22.48
N PRO A 117 40.53 -6.41 -22.70
CA PRO A 117 39.69 -5.29 -23.14
C PRO A 117 39.12 -5.44 -24.57
N LYS A 118 39.65 -6.39 -25.36
CA LYS A 118 39.16 -6.70 -26.70
C LYS A 118 37.98 -7.68 -26.71
N ASP A 119 37.75 -8.40 -25.61
CA ASP A 119 36.63 -9.33 -25.48
C ASP A 119 35.35 -8.56 -25.12
N ARG A 120 34.67 -8.04 -26.14
CA ARG A 120 33.44 -7.28 -25.99
C ARG A 120 32.32 -8.10 -25.35
N THR A 121 32.27 -9.41 -25.60
CA THR A 121 31.20 -10.27 -25.08
C THR A 121 31.35 -10.44 -23.58
N SER A 122 32.57 -10.71 -23.09
CA SER A 122 32.82 -10.79 -21.65
C SER A 122 32.71 -9.42 -20.96
N ALA A 123 33.12 -8.34 -21.63
CA ALA A 123 32.93 -6.98 -21.12
C ALA A 123 31.45 -6.61 -20.96
N MET A 124 30.61 -6.90 -21.95
CA MET A 124 29.17 -6.66 -21.88
C MET A 124 28.51 -7.50 -20.79
N PHE A 125 28.84 -8.80 -20.71
CA PHE A 125 28.35 -9.67 -19.65
C PHE A 125 28.72 -9.16 -18.26
N CYS A 126 29.97 -8.73 -18.04
CA CYS A 126 30.38 -8.16 -16.76
C CYS A 126 29.66 -6.85 -16.44
N LEU A 127 29.45 -5.99 -17.44
CA LEU A 127 28.72 -4.73 -17.28
C LEU A 127 27.25 -4.96 -16.93
N GLU A 128 26.57 -5.83 -17.66
CA GLU A 128 25.16 -6.19 -17.40
C GLU A 128 24.97 -6.70 -15.97
N GLU A 129 25.85 -7.59 -15.53
CA GLU A 129 25.76 -8.17 -14.18
C GLU A 129 25.99 -7.12 -13.08
N CYS A 130 26.93 -6.18 -13.29
CA CYS A 130 27.09 -5.03 -12.38
C CYS A 130 25.85 -4.13 -12.37
N ILE A 131 25.21 -3.86 -13.51
CA ILE A 131 23.98 -3.07 -13.59
C ILE A 131 22.82 -3.79 -12.89
N LEU A 132 22.67 -5.10 -13.09
CA LEU A 132 21.64 -5.93 -12.44
C LEU A 132 21.81 -6.00 -10.91
N ARG A 133 23.04 -5.79 -10.44
CA ARG A 133 23.38 -5.68 -9.01
C ARG A 133 23.35 -4.25 -8.48
N TRP A 134 23.11 -3.28 -9.35
CA TRP A 134 23.17 -1.86 -9.06
C TRP A 134 24.55 -1.36 -8.58
N ASP A 135 25.62 -2.09 -8.92
CA ASP A 135 27.01 -1.70 -8.68
C ASP A 135 27.47 -0.70 -9.76
N LEU A 136 27.01 0.54 -9.61
CA LEU A 136 27.33 1.61 -10.55
C LEU A 136 28.83 1.97 -10.54
N ASN A 137 29.54 1.72 -9.44
CA ASN A 137 30.96 2.02 -9.33
C ASN A 137 31.79 1.07 -10.21
N SER A 138 31.55 -0.23 -10.13
CA SER A 138 32.23 -1.22 -10.99
C SER A 138 31.79 -1.10 -12.44
N ALA A 139 30.48 -0.89 -12.69
CA ALA A 139 29.96 -0.66 -14.03
C ALA A 139 30.65 0.53 -14.71
N GLN A 140 30.85 1.63 -13.97
CA GLN A 140 31.56 2.81 -14.46
C GLN A 140 33.03 2.52 -14.79
N GLN A 141 33.74 1.73 -13.97
CA GLN A 141 35.14 1.39 -14.22
C GLN A 141 35.36 0.48 -15.44
N MET A 142 34.33 -0.24 -15.88
CA MET A 142 34.34 -1.05 -17.10
C MET A 142 34.03 -0.21 -18.34
N SER A 143 33.45 0.99 -18.17
CA SER A 143 33.19 1.91 -19.25
C SER A 143 34.48 2.60 -19.71
N PRO A 144 34.75 2.69 -21.03
CA PRO A 144 35.99 3.26 -21.57
C PRO A 144 36.18 4.78 -21.32
N GLN A 145 35.31 5.44 -20.55
CA GLN A 145 35.29 6.91 -20.39
C GLN A 145 35.49 7.46 -18.96
N ALA A 146 35.83 6.67 -17.92
CA ALA A 146 35.73 7.16 -16.53
C ALA A 146 36.93 6.88 -15.58
N PRO A 147 37.63 7.93 -15.08
CA PRO A 147 38.57 7.85 -13.93
C PRO A 147 37.88 7.98 -12.55
N PRO A 148 38.16 7.11 -11.56
CA PRO A 148 37.30 6.87 -10.38
C PRO A 148 37.11 8.02 -9.36
N GLU A 149 37.92 9.08 -9.36
CA GLU A 149 38.03 9.99 -8.20
C GLU A 149 37.07 11.21 -8.17
N LYS A 150 36.14 11.38 -9.12
CA LYS A 150 35.47 12.69 -9.27
C LYS A 150 33.97 12.66 -9.55
N LYS A 151 33.16 12.26 -8.56
CA LYS A 151 31.68 12.40 -8.59
C LYS A 151 31.19 13.82 -8.96
N LYS A 152 31.85 14.87 -8.44
CA LYS A 152 31.56 16.27 -8.83
C LYS A 152 31.91 16.57 -10.30
N LEU A 153 33.00 16.00 -10.82
CA LEU A 153 33.40 16.18 -12.22
C LEU A 153 32.40 15.51 -13.17
N TYR A 154 31.78 14.40 -12.78
CA TYR A 154 30.80 13.71 -13.63
C TYR A 154 29.51 14.51 -13.85
N GLY A 155 28.98 15.17 -12.81
CA GLY A 155 27.87 16.11 -12.98
C GLY A 155 28.22 17.25 -13.94
N THR A 156 29.42 17.84 -13.78
CA THR A 156 29.92 18.90 -14.67
C THR A 156 30.22 18.40 -16.09
N LEU A 157 30.71 17.16 -16.25
CA LEU A 157 30.98 16.56 -17.56
C LEU A 157 29.69 16.22 -18.28
N ALA A 158 28.71 15.62 -17.58
CA ALA A 158 27.40 15.33 -18.13
C ALA A 158 26.71 16.62 -18.59
N LEU A 159 26.75 17.68 -17.75
CA LEU A 159 26.25 19.00 -18.11
C LEU A 159 26.94 19.54 -19.38
N LYS A 160 28.28 19.58 -19.42
CA LYS A 160 29.02 20.08 -20.60
C LYS A 160 28.77 19.25 -21.86
N GLN A 161 28.62 17.93 -21.73
CA GLN A 161 28.35 17.05 -22.86
C GLN A 161 26.95 17.29 -23.42
N ILE A 162 25.94 17.39 -22.56
CA ILE A 162 24.56 17.59 -23.02
C ILE A 162 24.30 19.01 -23.50
N GLU A 163 24.95 20.02 -22.92
CA GLU A 163 24.95 21.40 -23.44
C GLU A 163 25.56 21.48 -24.83
N ARG A 164 26.67 20.77 -25.07
CA ARG A 164 27.28 20.69 -26.39
C ARG A 164 26.35 20.01 -27.40
N ALA A 165 25.65 18.95 -26.99
CA ALA A 165 24.65 18.29 -27.83
C ALA A 165 23.47 19.22 -28.14
N ALA A 166 22.98 19.97 -27.16
CA ALA A 166 21.93 20.96 -27.32
C ALA A 166 22.35 22.08 -28.30
N GLN A 167 23.55 22.62 -28.16
CA GLN A 167 24.11 23.63 -29.09
C GLN A 167 24.21 23.11 -30.52
N LEU A 168 24.69 21.87 -30.71
CA LEU A 168 24.76 21.25 -32.03
C LEU A 168 23.37 21.11 -32.66
N THR A 169 22.36 20.77 -31.85
CA THR A 169 20.96 20.63 -32.29
C THR A 169 20.40 21.98 -32.75
N GLU A 170 20.61 23.03 -31.95
CA GLU A 170 20.21 24.41 -32.29
C GLU A 170 20.87 24.91 -33.58
N GLN A 171 22.15 24.58 -33.79
CA GLN A 171 22.88 24.92 -35.01
C GLN A 171 22.34 24.19 -36.25
N THR A 172 22.05 22.89 -36.13
CA THR A 172 21.50 22.10 -37.25
C THR A 172 20.08 22.47 -37.65
N HIS A 173 19.27 23.03 -36.74
CA HIS A 173 17.90 23.42 -37.05
C HIS A 173 17.81 24.71 -37.90
N GLY A 174 18.91 25.47 -38.01
CA GLY A 174 19.00 26.70 -38.79
C GLY A 174 19.41 26.54 -40.27
N GLU A 175 19.83 25.35 -40.71
CA GLU A 175 20.31 25.10 -42.08
C GLU A 175 19.26 24.34 -42.94
N LYS A 176 19.12 24.72 -44.23
CA LYS A 176 18.16 24.11 -45.17
C LYS A 176 18.47 22.61 -45.36
N LEU A 177 17.40 21.82 -45.47
CA LEU A 177 17.30 20.35 -45.44
C LEU A 177 18.20 19.52 -46.40
N ASP A 178 18.96 20.12 -47.31
CA ASP A 178 19.72 19.38 -48.34
C ASP A 178 21.08 18.83 -47.85
N ALA A 179 21.47 19.08 -46.59
CA ALA A 179 22.68 18.54 -45.96
C ALA A 179 22.41 17.49 -44.85
N VAL A 180 21.16 17.03 -44.69
CA VAL A 180 20.71 16.21 -43.54
C VAL A 180 21.17 14.75 -43.59
N ALA A 181 21.84 14.30 -44.67
CA ALA A 181 22.33 12.91 -44.79
C ALA A 181 23.50 12.54 -43.84
N LYS A 182 24.03 13.49 -43.06
CA LYS A 182 25.00 13.24 -41.97
C LYS A 182 24.56 13.92 -40.68
N VAL A 183 23.42 13.54 -40.12
CA VAL A 183 23.09 13.86 -38.72
C VAL A 183 24.25 13.34 -37.86
N THR A 184 25.06 14.26 -37.32
CA THR A 184 26.16 13.89 -36.42
C THR A 184 25.58 13.16 -35.22
N THR A 185 26.14 12.00 -34.87
CA THR A 185 25.75 11.11 -33.75
C THR A 185 25.78 11.74 -32.34
N ARG A 186 25.83 13.07 -32.23
CA ARG A 186 26.00 13.84 -31.00
C ARG A 186 24.96 14.95 -30.78
N SER A 187 23.94 15.08 -31.63
CA SER A 187 22.81 16.00 -31.40
C SER A 187 21.70 15.32 -30.58
N ILE A 188 20.83 16.11 -29.94
CA ILE A 188 19.64 15.63 -29.24
C ILE A 188 18.55 15.33 -30.27
N GLN A 189 17.97 14.13 -30.23
CA GLN A 189 17.05 13.64 -31.26
C GLN A 189 15.69 13.20 -30.69
N THR A 190 15.70 12.62 -29.49
CA THR A 190 14.53 11.97 -28.89
C THR A 190 13.92 12.80 -27.76
N GLU A 191 12.65 12.51 -27.43
CA GLU A 191 11.97 13.15 -26.29
C GLU A 191 12.64 12.79 -24.95
N ASP A 192 13.11 11.54 -24.79
CA ASP A 192 13.82 11.09 -23.59
C ASP A 192 15.14 11.83 -23.37
N GLU A 193 15.88 12.17 -24.44
CA GLU A 193 17.09 13.00 -24.34
C GLU A 193 16.78 14.45 -23.95
N ILE A 194 15.62 14.98 -24.34
CA ILE A 194 15.17 16.31 -23.92
C ILE A 194 14.81 16.28 -22.43
N TYR A 195 14.13 15.23 -21.96
CA TYR A 195 13.90 15.06 -20.52
C TYR A 195 15.22 14.96 -19.75
N LEU A 196 16.18 14.19 -20.26
CA LEU A 196 17.51 14.07 -19.66
C LEU A 196 18.26 15.42 -19.65
N LEU A 197 18.14 16.23 -20.70
CA LEU A 197 18.68 17.59 -20.75
C LEU A 197 18.11 18.45 -19.63
N HIS A 198 16.78 18.46 -19.45
CA HIS A 198 16.15 19.18 -18.34
C HIS A 198 16.60 18.64 -16.98
N ASP A 199 16.67 17.32 -16.80
CA ASP A 199 17.13 16.71 -15.54
C ASP A 199 18.58 17.09 -15.17
N ILE A 200 19.48 17.10 -16.16
CA ILE A 200 20.89 17.43 -15.94
C ILE A 200 21.06 18.93 -15.66
N VAL A 201 20.40 19.80 -16.42
CA VAL A 201 20.46 21.25 -16.22
C VAL A 201 19.81 21.65 -14.88
N GLU A 202 18.69 21.03 -14.50
CA GLU A 202 18.06 21.26 -13.19
C GLU A 202 18.98 20.87 -12.02
N LYS A 203 19.71 19.75 -12.13
CA LYS A 203 20.57 19.26 -11.04
C LYS A 203 21.94 19.92 -10.98
N HIS A 204 22.49 20.33 -12.12
CA HIS A 204 23.89 20.74 -12.23
C HIS A 204 24.12 22.11 -12.87
N GLY A 205 23.12 22.65 -13.58
CA GLY A 205 23.18 23.96 -14.22
C GLY A 205 22.85 25.12 -13.28
N THR A 206 22.95 26.33 -13.81
CA THR A 206 22.54 27.57 -13.14
C THR A 206 21.08 27.93 -13.45
N PRO A 207 20.42 28.81 -12.67
CA PRO A 207 19.08 29.29 -12.99
C PRO A 207 18.97 29.92 -14.39
N ALA A 208 20.04 30.56 -14.87
CA ALA A 208 20.09 31.14 -16.21
C ALA A 208 20.13 30.08 -17.32
N ASP A 209 20.82 28.95 -17.10
CA ASP A 209 20.84 27.84 -18.05
C ASP A 209 19.45 27.22 -18.21
N LEU A 210 18.69 27.15 -17.11
CA LEU A 210 17.31 26.70 -17.14
C LEU A 210 16.39 27.70 -17.85
N GLU A 211 16.53 29.00 -17.61
CA GLU A 211 15.77 30.05 -18.31
C GLU A 211 16.02 30.02 -19.83
N LYS A 212 17.27 29.75 -20.23
CA LYS A 212 17.64 29.54 -21.64
C LYS A 212 16.90 28.35 -22.25
N LEU A 213 16.80 27.23 -21.52
CA LEU A 213 16.00 26.08 -21.99
C LEU A 213 14.51 26.41 -22.09
N MET A 214 13.99 27.16 -21.12
CA MET A 214 12.59 27.58 -21.07
C MET A 214 12.18 28.48 -22.23
N THR A 215 13.12 29.23 -22.80
CA THR A 215 12.91 30.16 -23.91
C THR A 215 13.42 29.63 -25.26
N SER A 216 14.10 28.47 -25.29
CA SER A 216 14.63 27.85 -26.51
C SER A 216 13.52 27.58 -27.53
N SER A 217 13.79 27.87 -28.80
CA SER A 217 12.85 27.57 -29.91
C SER A 217 12.66 26.07 -30.14
N ILE A 218 13.55 25.24 -29.60
CA ILE A 218 13.54 23.77 -29.76
C ILE A 218 13.17 23.09 -28.45
N PHE A 219 13.83 23.45 -27.36
CA PHE A 219 13.77 22.67 -26.11
C PHE A 219 12.75 23.20 -25.09
N SER A 220 12.10 24.32 -25.37
CA SER A 220 11.08 24.87 -24.47
C SER A 220 9.84 23.98 -24.40
N PRO A 221 9.09 24.03 -23.28
CA PRO A 221 7.81 23.33 -23.17
C PRO A 221 6.83 23.65 -24.29
N LEU A 222 6.80 24.92 -24.73
CA LEU A 222 5.93 25.37 -25.82
C LEU A 222 6.36 24.78 -27.18
N ALA A 223 7.67 24.72 -27.44
CA ALA A 223 8.20 24.10 -28.65
C ALA A 223 7.88 22.60 -28.71
N GLN A 224 8.03 21.89 -27.58
CA GLN A 224 7.67 20.47 -27.50
C GLN A 224 6.15 20.23 -27.64
N LEU A 225 5.32 21.13 -27.09
CA LEU A 225 3.87 21.05 -27.26
C LEU A 225 3.45 21.12 -28.74
N ARG A 226 4.11 21.98 -29.54
CA ARG A 226 3.87 22.09 -31.00
C ARG A 226 4.18 20.79 -31.75
N LEU A 227 5.08 19.96 -31.23
CA LEU A 227 5.42 18.64 -31.77
C LEU A 227 4.50 17.52 -31.28
N GLY A 228 3.42 17.84 -30.55
CA GLY A 228 2.52 16.84 -30.01
C GLY A 228 2.86 16.37 -28.59
N ARG A 229 3.95 16.88 -27.99
CA ARG A 229 4.55 16.33 -26.75
C ARG A 229 4.21 17.20 -25.54
N LYS A 230 3.33 16.71 -24.66
CA LYS A 230 2.85 17.45 -23.48
C LYS A 230 3.59 17.16 -22.17
N GLY A 231 4.38 16.08 -22.10
CA GLY A 231 4.95 15.61 -20.83
C GLY A 231 5.89 16.63 -20.18
N LEU A 232 6.75 17.28 -20.97
CA LEU A 232 7.66 18.32 -20.48
C LEU A 232 6.90 19.52 -19.89
N LEU A 233 5.84 19.95 -20.57
CA LEU A 233 5.01 21.06 -20.10
C LEU A 233 4.37 20.76 -18.75
N LEU A 234 3.77 19.58 -18.57
CA LEU A 234 3.15 19.19 -17.30
C LEU A 234 4.17 19.05 -16.16
N ARG A 235 5.38 18.54 -16.47
CA ARG A 235 6.49 18.48 -15.52
C ARG A 235 6.90 19.87 -15.06
N VAL A 236 7.15 20.78 -16.00
CA VAL A 236 7.56 22.17 -15.70
C VAL A 236 6.45 22.92 -14.96
N ALA A 237 5.18 22.74 -15.35
CA ALA A 237 4.03 23.33 -14.67
C ALA A 237 3.97 22.94 -13.18
N SER A 238 4.12 21.64 -12.91
CA SER A 238 4.13 21.09 -11.55
C SER A 238 5.27 21.67 -10.71
N ARG A 239 6.44 21.94 -11.33
CA ARG A 239 7.57 22.60 -10.67
C ARG A 239 7.28 24.07 -10.36
N LEU A 240 6.83 24.85 -11.36
CA LEU A 240 6.52 26.27 -11.18
C LEU A 240 5.43 26.49 -10.12
N GLN A 241 4.44 25.59 -10.06
CA GLN A 241 3.42 25.61 -9.00
C GLN A 241 4.03 25.39 -7.61
N LYS A 242 4.93 24.40 -7.45
CA LYS A 242 5.64 24.16 -6.17
C LYS A 242 6.51 25.35 -5.75
N GLU A 243 7.15 26.00 -6.71
CA GLU A 243 7.96 27.21 -6.51
C GLU A 243 7.13 28.49 -6.37
N LYS A 244 5.80 28.42 -6.52
CA LYS A 244 4.87 29.56 -6.50
C LYS A 244 5.19 30.65 -7.54
N LYS A 245 5.77 30.27 -8.68
CA LYS A 245 6.06 31.15 -9.82
C LYS A 245 4.84 31.30 -10.73
N TRP A 246 3.81 31.99 -10.22
CA TRP A 246 2.50 32.10 -10.87
C TRP A 246 2.52 32.90 -12.19
N GLU A 247 3.42 33.88 -12.31
CA GLU A 247 3.59 34.70 -13.53
C GLU A 247 4.04 33.85 -14.71
N GLU A 248 5.16 33.15 -14.54
CA GLU A 248 5.72 32.24 -15.55
C GLU A 248 4.73 31.15 -15.92
N LEU A 249 4.06 30.55 -14.92
CA LEU A 249 3.05 29.52 -15.13
C LEU A 249 1.88 30.05 -15.96
N TYR A 250 1.34 31.22 -15.62
CA TYR A 250 0.24 31.83 -16.38
C TYR A 250 0.64 32.13 -17.83
N ASN A 251 1.82 32.74 -18.04
CA ASN A 251 2.27 33.14 -19.37
C ASN A 251 2.48 31.92 -20.28
N ILE A 252 3.14 30.87 -19.78
CA ILE A 252 3.34 29.62 -20.53
C ILE A 252 1.99 29.02 -20.95
N PHE A 253 1.04 28.86 -20.02
CA PHE A 253 -0.24 28.24 -20.34
C PHE A 253 -1.12 29.13 -21.23
N LYS A 254 -1.09 30.45 -21.04
CA LYS A 254 -1.75 31.41 -21.94
C LYS A 254 -1.23 31.29 -23.37
N ASP A 255 0.06 31.12 -23.55
CA ASP A 255 0.67 30.98 -24.88
C ASP A 255 0.45 29.59 -25.49
N CYS A 256 0.39 28.55 -24.65
CA CYS A 256 -0.05 27.22 -25.06
C CYS A 256 -1.49 27.24 -25.58
N MET A 257 -2.39 27.99 -24.93
CA MET A 257 -3.81 28.05 -25.28
C MET A 257 -4.07 28.76 -26.62
N LYS A 258 -3.13 29.61 -27.06
CA LYS A 258 -3.17 30.27 -28.37
C LYS A 258 -2.64 29.42 -29.51
N GLN A 259 -2.09 28.23 -29.24
CA GLN A 259 -1.53 27.37 -30.28
C GLN A 259 -2.63 26.83 -31.18
N LYS A 260 -2.41 27.01 -32.48
CA LYS A 260 -3.26 26.49 -33.54
C LYS A 260 -2.56 25.34 -34.25
N ASP A 261 -3.33 24.38 -34.74
CA ASP A 261 -2.86 23.30 -35.60
C ASP A 261 -2.62 23.79 -37.04
N GLU A 262 -2.24 22.86 -37.92
CA GLU A 262 -1.96 23.13 -39.33
C GLU A 262 -3.17 23.70 -40.10
N ASN A 263 -4.39 23.48 -39.59
CA ASN A 263 -5.64 23.98 -40.17
C ASN A 263 -6.06 25.35 -39.60
N GLY A 264 -5.29 25.92 -38.68
CA GLY A 264 -5.60 27.18 -38.02
C GLY A 264 -6.62 27.06 -36.88
N GLU A 265 -6.87 25.84 -36.41
CA GLU A 265 -7.79 25.51 -35.32
C GLU A 265 -7.05 25.30 -34.00
N PRO A 266 -7.69 25.51 -32.83
CA PRO A 266 -7.01 25.29 -31.55
C PRO A 266 -6.52 23.84 -31.39
N SER A 267 -5.28 23.66 -30.93
CA SER A 267 -4.69 22.33 -30.75
C SER A 267 -5.50 21.47 -29.78
N LEU A 268 -5.78 20.21 -30.15
CA LEU A 268 -6.50 19.24 -29.30
C LEU A 268 -5.82 19.01 -27.94
N LEU A 269 -4.50 19.22 -27.86
CA LEU A 269 -3.72 19.08 -26.62
C LEU A 269 -4.10 20.10 -25.54
N VAL A 270 -4.65 21.23 -25.95
CA VAL A 270 -5.05 22.34 -25.07
C VAL A 270 -6.37 22.04 -24.35
N TYR A 271 -7.20 21.15 -24.90
CA TYR A 271 -8.49 20.77 -24.32
C TYR A 271 -8.41 19.74 -23.17
N ASP A 272 -7.20 19.44 -22.68
CA ASP A 272 -6.98 18.61 -21.50
C ASP A 272 -7.36 19.38 -20.22
N VAL A 273 -8.11 18.74 -19.31
CA VAL A 273 -8.54 19.35 -18.03
C VAL A 273 -7.35 19.84 -17.21
N ALA A 274 -6.21 19.15 -17.24
CA ALA A 274 -5.01 19.57 -16.51
C ALA A 274 -4.49 20.93 -16.99
N MET A 275 -4.58 21.19 -18.31
CA MET A 275 -4.14 22.46 -18.89
C MET A 275 -4.98 23.63 -18.40
N TRP A 276 -6.31 23.45 -18.37
CA TRP A 276 -7.25 24.45 -17.86
C TRP A 276 -7.08 24.67 -16.36
N LYS A 277 -6.89 23.60 -15.57
CA LYS A 277 -6.63 23.71 -14.13
C LYS A 277 -5.38 24.56 -13.86
N PHE A 278 -4.25 24.29 -14.51
CA PHE A 278 -3.04 25.09 -14.34
C PHE A 278 -3.23 26.56 -14.74
N LEU A 279 -3.89 26.83 -15.87
CA LEU A 279 -4.17 28.20 -16.32
C LEU A 279 -5.06 28.96 -15.31
N ILE A 280 -6.17 28.35 -14.88
CA ILE A 280 -7.15 28.99 -13.99
C ILE A 280 -6.54 29.21 -12.60
N THR A 281 -5.81 28.24 -12.06
CA THR A 281 -5.12 28.41 -10.77
C THR A 281 -4.06 29.52 -10.85
N ALA A 282 -3.25 29.57 -11.91
CA ALA A 282 -2.28 30.64 -12.09
C ALA A 282 -2.95 32.02 -12.26
N ALA A 283 -4.07 32.06 -13.01
CA ALA A 283 -4.87 33.27 -13.19
C ALA A 283 -5.44 33.78 -11.87
N GLN A 284 -5.97 32.89 -11.02
CA GLN A 284 -6.52 33.24 -9.70
C GLN A 284 -5.49 33.96 -8.83
N HIS A 285 -4.23 33.48 -8.80
CA HIS A 285 -3.16 34.13 -8.05
C HIS A 285 -2.71 35.46 -8.66
N ARG A 286 -2.85 35.64 -9.98
CA ARG A 286 -2.50 36.88 -10.68
C ARG A 286 -3.56 37.97 -10.63
N MET A 287 -4.83 37.61 -10.44
CA MET A 287 -5.93 38.57 -10.44
C MET A 287 -5.79 39.70 -9.41
N ALA A 288 -5.05 39.47 -8.32
CA ALA A 288 -4.74 40.50 -7.33
C ALA A 288 -3.82 41.61 -7.87
N VAL A 289 -3.03 41.31 -8.91
CA VAL A 289 -2.05 42.22 -9.53
C VAL A 289 -2.59 42.78 -10.86
N ASP A 290 -3.29 41.96 -11.64
CA ASP A 290 -3.86 42.33 -12.94
C ASP A 290 -5.31 41.84 -13.05
N PRO A 291 -6.31 42.73 -12.89
CA PRO A 291 -7.73 42.39 -13.02
C PRO A 291 -8.14 41.93 -14.44
N ASP A 292 -7.42 42.33 -15.49
CA ASP A 292 -7.74 42.00 -16.89
C ASP A 292 -7.45 40.53 -17.23
N VAL A 293 -6.70 39.83 -16.37
CA VAL A 293 -6.47 38.39 -16.45
C VAL A 293 -7.78 37.61 -16.52
N ARG A 294 -8.80 38.01 -15.76
CA ARG A 294 -10.13 37.39 -15.78
C ARG A 294 -10.75 37.44 -17.17
N LYS A 295 -10.77 38.63 -17.77
CA LYS A 295 -11.35 38.85 -19.10
C LYS A 295 -10.61 38.03 -20.14
N THR A 296 -9.28 38.05 -20.09
CA THR A 296 -8.42 37.28 -20.99
C THR A 296 -8.73 35.78 -20.94
N VAL A 297 -8.85 35.19 -19.74
CA VAL A 297 -9.14 33.75 -19.61
C VAL A 297 -10.56 33.42 -20.11
N LYS A 298 -11.55 34.28 -19.83
CA LYS A 298 -12.91 34.12 -20.37
C LYS A 298 -12.93 34.16 -21.90
N ASP A 299 -12.25 35.13 -22.50
CA ASP A 299 -12.16 35.25 -23.96
C ASP A 299 -11.53 34.00 -24.59
N ILE A 300 -10.47 33.45 -23.96
CA ILE A 300 -9.84 32.19 -24.40
C ILE A 300 -10.83 31.01 -24.35
N ILE A 301 -11.62 30.90 -23.28
CA ILE A 301 -12.61 29.82 -23.13
C ILE A 301 -13.74 29.99 -24.15
N ASP A 302 -14.26 31.21 -24.34
CA ASP A 302 -15.34 31.49 -25.28
C ASP A 302 -14.92 31.25 -26.73
N ASP A 303 -13.70 31.61 -27.09
CA ASP A 303 -13.11 31.31 -28.41
C ASP A 303 -12.95 29.80 -28.60
N ALA A 304 -12.52 29.09 -27.56
CA ALA A 304 -12.41 27.63 -27.59
C ALA A 304 -13.79 26.99 -27.80
N VAL A 305 -14.83 27.41 -27.07
CA VAL A 305 -16.19 26.86 -27.16
C VAL A 305 -16.86 27.11 -28.51
N LYS A 306 -16.58 28.25 -29.17
CA LYS A 306 -17.12 28.58 -30.50
C LYS A 306 -16.50 27.77 -31.64
N SER A 307 -15.43 27.01 -31.38
CA SER A 307 -14.78 26.19 -32.40
C SER A 307 -15.68 25.05 -32.88
N LYS A 308 -15.84 24.93 -34.21
CA LYS A 308 -16.75 23.96 -34.85
C LYS A 308 -16.25 22.51 -34.82
N PHE A 309 -15.01 22.26 -34.41
CA PHE A 309 -14.32 20.98 -34.57
C PHE A 309 -14.13 20.19 -33.26
N ILE A 310 -14.84 20.57 -32.20
CA ILE A 310 -14.69 19.96 -30.87
C ILE A 310 -15.54 18.68 -30.77
N ARG A 311 -14.87 17.53 -30.60
CA ARG A 311 -15.53 16.26 -30.25
C ARG A 311 -16.21 16.35 -28.88
N GLY A 312 -17.31 15.63 -28.69
CA GLY A 312 -18.13 15.68 -27.46
C GLY A 312 -17.35 15.54 -26.13
N ILE A 313 -16.29 14.74 -26.09
CA ILE A 313 -15.47 14.58 -24.87
C ILE A 313 -14.77 15.88 -24.43
N TYR A 314 -14.31 16.68 -25.39
CA TYR A 314 -13.64 17.95 -25.12
C TYR A 314 -14.65 19.05 -24.78
N GLN A 315 -15.90 18.92 -25.23
CA GLN A 315 -16.99 19.82 -24.83
C GLN A 315 -17.25 19.71 -23.32
N THR A 316 -17.23 18.49 -22.75
CA THR A 316 -17.32 18.30 -21.30
C THR A 316 -16.17 18.99 -20.56
N ASN A 317 -14.94 18.83 -21.03
CA ASN A 317 -13.77 19.48 -20.42
C ASN A 317 -13.86 21.01 -20.45
N LEU A 318 -14.34 21.59 -21.57
CA LEU A 318 -14.54 23.03 -21.69
C LEU A 318 -15.65 23.54 -20.77
N ARG A 319 -16.76 22.80 -20.64
CA ARG A 319 -17.81 23.11 -19.67
C ARG A 319 -17.27 23.10 -18.25
N MET A 320 -16.44 22.11 -17.91
CA MET A 320 -15.76 22.09 -16.61
C MET A 320 -14.80 23.27 -16.43
N ALA A 321 -14.10 23.69 -17.49
CA ALA A 321 -13.28 24.90 -17.46
C ALA A 321 -14.12 26.17 -17.25
N GLN A 322 -15.32 26.26 -17.87
CA GLN A 322 -16.28 27.35 -17.66
C GLN A 322 -16.78 27.39 -16.21
N VAL A 323 -17.18 26.25 -15.66
CA VAL A 323 -17.57 26.12 -14.24
C VAL A 323 -16.40 26.54 -13.34
N SER A 324 -15.21 25.99 -13.56
CA SER A 324 -14.01 26.33 -12.79
C SER A 324 -13.65 27.82 -12.87
N CYS A 325 -13.78 28.44 -14.04
CA CYS A 325 -13.60 29.88 -14.22
C CYS A 325 -14.67 30.67 -13.45
N ALA A 326 -15.93 30.23 -13.45
CA ALA A 326 -17.00 30.90 -12.73
C ALA A 326 -16.76 30.90 -11.21
N PHE A 327 -16.32 29.77 -10.65
CA PHE A 327 -16.04 29.62 -9.22
C PHE A 327 -14.74 30.31 -8.76
N ASN A 328 -13.65 30.18 -9.51
CA ASN A 328 -12.33 30.65 -9.05
C ASN A 328 -11.98 32.07 -9.48
N LEU A 329 -12.55 32.54 -10.59
CA LEU A 329 -12.19 33.85 -11.16
C LEU A 329 -13.30 34.88 -11.03
N SER A 330 -14.56 34.55 -10.69
CA SER A 330 -15.60 35.57 -10.46
C SER A 330 -15.55 36.12 -9.03
N ALA A 331 -15.94 37.38 -8.83
CA ALA A 331 -16.09 37.96 -7.50
C ALA A 331 -17.59 37.85 -7.12
N ASP A 332 -18.02 36.64 -6.78
CA ASP A 332 -19.37 36.41 -6.27
C ASP A 332 -19.30 36.36 -4.74
N ASP A 333 -19.35 37.54 -4.09
CA ASP A 333 -19.37 37.69 -2.61
C ASP A 333 -20.80 37.63 -2.04
N GLY A 334 -21.82 37.44 -2.89
CA GLY A 334 -23.23 37.39 -2.50
C GLY A 334 -23.78 35.97 -2.40
N ASN A 335 -24.92 35.81 -1.73
CA ASN A 335 -25.59 34.51 -1.60
C ASN A 335 -25.93 33.91 -2.97
N ASP A 336 -25.76 32.59 -3.10
CA ASP A 336 -26.04 31.84 -4.33
C ASP A 336 -27.54 31.75 -4.66
N LEU A 337 -28.36 31.75 -3.61
CA LEU A 337 -29.81 31.59 -3.68
C LEU A 337 -30.49 32.60 -2.76
N VAL A 338 -31.46 33.35 -3.30
CA VAL A 338 -32.30 34.28 -2.53
C VAL A 338 -33.76 34.04 -2.91
N ASP A 339 -34.62 33.80 -1.92
CA ASP A 339 -36.05 33.51 -2.10
C ASP A 339 -36.34 32.43 -3.16
N GLY A 340 -35.52 31.37 -3.19
CA GLY A 340 -35.64 30.27 -4.15
C GLY A 340 -35.23 30.61 -5.58
N LYS A 341 -34.63 31.78 -5.82
CA LYS A 341 -34.12 32.22 -7.13
C LYS A 341 -32.60 32.23 -7.15
N VAL A 342 -32.05 31.71 -8.24
CA VAL A 342 -30.60 31.65 -8.49
C VAL A 342 -30.08 33.05 -8.79
N THR A 343 -29.23 33.56 -7.90
CA THR A 343 -28.66 34.92 -7.97
C THR A 343 -27.23 34.91 -8.48
N SER A 344 -26.39 33.99 -8.02
CA SER A 344 -24.96 33.95 -8.39
C SER A 344 -24.73 33.42 -9.81
N ASN A 345 -23.64 33.87 -10.42
CA ASN A 345 -23.25 33.39 -11.74
C ASN A 345 -22.65 31.99 -11.66
N ARG A 346 -21.87 31.70 -10.61
CA ARG A 346 -21.29 30.37 -10.38
C ARG A 346 -22.35 29.27 -10.30
N MET A 347 -23.47 29.53 -9.61
CA MET A 347 -24.58 28.59 -9.49
C MET A 347 -25.28 28.40 -10.84
N ARG A 348 -25.55 29.48 -11.58
CA ARG A 348 -26.21 29.40 -12.90
C ARG A 348 -25.42 28.51 -13.88
N VAL A 349 -24.12 28.75 -14.01
CA VAL A 349 -23.24 27.98 -14.91
C VAL A 349 -23.20 26.50 -14.51
N LEU A 350 -23.21 26.21 -13.20
CA LEU A 350 -23.25 24.83 -12.71
C LEU A 350 -24.57 24.14 -13.05
N LEU A 351 -25.71 24.79 -12.83
CA LEU A 351 -27.03 24.23 -13.13
C LEU A 351 -27.22 23.96 -14.63
N ASP A 352 -26.78 24.88 -15.49
CA ASP A 352 -26.82 24.69 -16.95
C ASP A 352 -25.97 23.47 -17.36
N THR A 353 -24.82 23.30 -16.71
CA THR A 353 -23.96 22.12 -16.93
C THR A 353 -24.66 20.82 -16.48
N ILE A 354 -25.36 20.84 -15.36
CA ILE A 354 -26.15 19.69 -14.86
C ILE A 354 -27.30 19.37 -15.82
N ARG A 355 -28.00 20.38 -16.36
CA ARG A 355 -29.06 20.17 -17.35
C ARG A 355 -28.53 19.45 -18.60
N ASP A 356 -27.37 19.89 -19.10
CA ASP A 356 -26.82 19.34 -20.34
C ASP A 356 -26.14 17.97 -20.15
N ALA A 357 -25.48 17.75 -19.01
CA ALA A 357 -24.62 16.59 -18.78
C ALA A 357 -25.13 15.63 -17.68
N GLY A 358 -26.23 15.95 -16.99
CA GLY A 358 -26.71 15.22 -15.80
C GLY A 358 -27.03 13.74 -16.03
N HIS A 359 -27.40 13.39 -17.27
CA HIS A 359 -27.65 12.00 -17.67
C HIS A 359 -26.37 11.17 -17.84
N LEU A 360 -25.19 11.79 -17.88
CA LEU A 360 -23.91 11.11 -17.99
C LEU A 360 -23.48 10.54 -16.63
N PRO A 361 -23.01 9.28 -16.56
CA PRO A 361 -22.56 8.70 -15.30
C PRO A 361 -21.41 9.45 -14.60
N SER A 362 -20.59 10.20 -15.35
CA SER A 362 -19.48 10.98 -14.79
C SER A 362 -19.94 12.27 -14.09
N CYS A 363 -21.14 12.77 -14.40
CA CYS A 363 -21.58 14.11 -14.02
C CYS A 363 -21.43 14.37 -12.52
N PHE A 364 -21.78 13.40 -11.67
CA PHE A 364 -21.62 13.55 -10.22
C PHE A 364 -20.16 13.83 -9.80
N ASN A 365 -19.20 13.09 -10.37
CA ASN A 365 -17.78 13.30 -10.06
C ASN A 365 -17.26 14.62 -10.62
N ASP A 366 -17.81 15.06 -11.76
CA ASP A 366 -17.43 16.31 -12.41
C ASP A 366 -17.90 17.55 -11.61
N ILE A 367 -19.05 17.47 -10.94
CA ILE A 367 -19.69 18.62 -10.25
C ILE A 367 -19.45 18.69 -8.73
N LYS A 368 -19.13 17.58 -8.06
CA LYS A 368 -19.13 17.52 -6.58
C LYS A 368 -18.18 18.52 -5.90
N GLU A 369 -17.00 18.77 -6.47
CA GLU A 369 -16.01 19.72 -5.96
C GLU A 369 -16.52 21.18 -6.02
N PHE A 370 -17.44 21.47 -6.94
CA PHE A 370 -18.08 22.78 -7.07
C PHE A 370 -19.34 22.88 -6.20
N LEU A 371 -20.09 21.78 -6.06
CA LEU A 371 -21.27 21.74 -5.19
C LEU A 371 -20.92 22.08 -3.74
N GLU A 372 -19.80 21.56 -3.20
CA GLU A 372 -19.41 21.84 -1.81
C GLU A 372 -18.96 23.30 -1.55
N GLN A 373 -18.73 24.08 -2.61
CA GLN A 373 -18.37 25.50 -2.50
C GLN A 373 -19.61 26.43 -2.50
N LEU A 374 -20.79 25.89 -2.76
CA LEU A 374 -22.05 26.65 -2.74
C LEU A 374 -22.57 26.84 -1.31
N ASP A 375 -23.41 27.86 -1.13
CA ASP A 375 -24.10 28.06 0.14
C ASP A 375 -25.06 26.89 0.47
N PRO A 376 -25.29 26.56 1.76
CA PRO A 376 -26.15 25.44 2.16
C PRO A 376 -27.54 25.41 1.51
N PRO A 377 -28.27 26.54 1.39
CA PRO A 377 -29.57 26.55 0.69
C PRO A 377 -29.44 26.24 -0.81
N ALA A 378 -28.38 26.71 -1.47
CA ALA A 378 -28.14 26.48 -2.89
C ALA A 378 -27.76 25.02 -3.17
N MET A 379 -26.96 24.39 -2.30
CA MET A 379 -26.71 22.96 -2.34
C MET A 379 -28.01 22.16 -2.26
N ALA A 380 -28.84 22.43 -1.23
CA ALA A 380 -30.10 21.75 -1.03
C ALA A 380 -31.03 21.89 -2.25
N TYR A 381 -31.18 23.12 -2.77
CA TYR A 381 -31.97 23.41 -3.96
C TYR A 381 -31.50 22.60 -5.17
N ALA A 382 -30.18 22.52 -5.42
CA ALA A 382 -29.65 21.77 -6.57
C ALA A 382 -30.08 20.29 -6.54
N ALA A 383 -29.99 19.63 -5.39
CA ALA A 383 -30.22 18.20 -5.27
C ALA A 383 -31.68 17.79 -5.09
N TYR A 384 -32.45 18.58 -4.34
CA TYR A 384 -33.82 18.24 -3.94
C TYR A 384 -34.90 18.90 -4.81
N ASP A 385 -34.61 20.03 -5.44
CA ASP A 385 -35.59 20.78 -6.24
C ASP A 385 -35.22 20.80 -7.72
N TYR A 386 -34.03 21.29 -8.07
CA TYR A 386 -33.66 21.51 -9.47
C TYR A 386 -33.49 20.20 -10.26
N VAL A 387 -32.62 19.28 -9.84
CA VAL A 387 -32.40 18.02 -10.57
C VAL A 387 -33.69 17.18 -10.68
N PRO A 388 -34.49 17.02 -9.62
CA PRO A 388 -35.80 16.38 -9.74
C PRO A 388 -36.76 17.07 -10.70
N SER A 389 -36.73 18.40 -10.82
CA SER A 389 -37.57 19.15 -11.77
C SER A 389 -37.25 18.86 -13.24
N LEU A 390 -36.06 18.32 -13.54
CA LEU A 390 -35.65 17.93 -14.89
C LEU A 390 -36.13 16.52 -15.31
N VAL A 391 -36.65 15.72 -14.36
CA VAL A 391 -37.13 14.35 -14.65
C VAL A 391 -38.37 14.35 -15.55
N PRO A 392 -39.39 15.20 -15.34
CA PRO A 392 -40.53 15.31 -16.27
C PRO A 392 -40.16 15.79 -17.67
N GLU A 393 -39.04 16.51 -17.82
CA GLU A 393 -38.53 17.00 -19.13
C GLU A 393 -37.80 15.91 -19.93
N ALA A 394 -37.63 14.72 -19.34
CA ALA A 394 -36.90 13.60 -19.94
C ALA A 394 -37.58 13.10 -21.22
N LYS A 395 -36.82 13.06 -22.32
CA LYS A 395 -37.29 12.51 -23.61
C LYS A 395 -37.45 10.99 -23.60
N HIS A 396 -36.72 10.29 -22.73
CA HIS A 396 -36.68 8.83 -22.63
C HIS A 396 -36.51 8.39 -21.17
N ASP A 397 -37.05 7.21 -20.83
CA ASP A 397 -36.98 6.63 -19.47
C ASP A 397 -35.56 6.51 -18.93
N ALA A 398 -34.59 6.21 -19.80
CA ALA A 398 -33.17 6.12 -19.44
C ALA A 398 -32.62 7.44 -18.87
N TYR A 399 -33.03 8.57 -19.46
CA TYR A 399 -32.64 9.88 -18.99
C TYR A 399 -33.26 10.16 -17.62
N ALA A 400 -34.56 9.88 -17.45
CA ALA A 400 -35.28 10.06 -16.19
C ALA A 400 -34.65 9.26 -15.04
N VAL A 401 -34.28 7.99 -15.29
CA VAL A 401 -33.60 7.12 -14.32
C VAL A 401 -32.25 7.70 -13.91
N MET A 402 -31.43 8.15 -14.87
CA MET A 402 -30.11 8.73 -14.58
C MET A 402 -30.21 10.03 -13.79
N MET A 403 -31.20 10.88 -14.09
CA MET A 403 -31.45 12.12 -13.33
C MET A 403 -31.90 11.84 -11.90
N ARG A 404 -32.78 10.85 -11.69
CA ARG A 404 -33.18 10.40 -10.34
C ARG A 404 -31.98 9.87 -9.56
N LEU A 405 -31.13 9.05 -10.21
CA LEU A 405 -29.91 8.55 -9.58
C LEU A 405 -28.91 9.67 -9.24
N LEU A 406 -28.74 10.66 -10.13
CA LEU A 406 -27.90 11.83 -9.87
C LEU A 406 -28.42 12.62 -8.67
N SER A 407 -29.72 12.88 -8.59
CA SER A 407 -30.35 13.54 -7.43
C SER A 407 -30.08 12.76 -6.14
N LEU A 408 -30.19 11.42 -6.15
CA LEU A 408 -29.89 10.59 -4.97
C LEU A 408 -28.42 10.67 -4.56
N LYS A 409 -27.48 10.64 -5.52
CA LYS A 409 -26.04 10.80 -5.24
C LYS A 409 -25.72 12.19 -4.67
N MET A 410 -26.31 13.24 -5.23
CA MET A 410 -26.16 14.62 -4.72
C MET A 410 -26.78 14.77 -3.33
N ALA A 411 -27.97 14.23 -3.10
CA ALA A 411 -28.62 14.25 -1.80
C ALA A 411 -27.78 13.54 -0.73
N TYR A 412 -27.19 12.39 -1.07
CA TYR A 412 -26.23 11.69 -0.21
C TYR A 412 -25.00 12.56 0.07
N PHE A 413 -24.35 13.10 -0.97
CA PHE A 413 -23.18 13.97 -0.84
C PHE A 413 -23.44 15.15 0.10
N ILE A 414 -24.54 15.88 -0.13
CA ILE A 414 -24.95 17.04 0.68
C ILE A 414 -25.22 16.63 2.13
N SER A 415 -25.85 15.46 2.35
CA SER A 415 -26.07 14.96 3.71
C SER A 415 -24.77 14.68 4.48
N SER A 416 -23.65 14.50 3.76
CA SER A 416 -22.32 14.37 4.37
C SER A 416 -21.62 15.72 4.62
N CYS A 417 -22.07 16.82 4.03
CA CYS A 417 -21.48 18.15 4.18
C CYS A 417 -21.78 18.74 5.59
N PRO A 418 -20.76 19.05 6.41
CA PRO A 418 -20.97 19.67 7.72
C PRO A 418 -21.70 21.03 7.66
N SER A 419 -21.50 21.80 6.58
CA SER A 419 -22.10 23.12 6.36
C SER A 419 -23.63 23.11 6.25
N ILE A 420 -24.25 21.95 5.99
CA ILE A 420 -25.71 21.78 5.96
C ILE A 420 -26.32 21.79 7.37
N TYR A 421 -25.50 21.66 8.40
CA TYR A 421 -25.92 21.54 9.79
C TYR A 421 -25.52 22.80 10.57
N THR A 422 -26.48 23.67 10.85
CA THR A 422 -26.22 24.90 11.60
C THR A 422 -26.34 24.64 13.11
N PRO A 423 -25.32 24.95 13.93
CA PRO A 423 -25.39 24.72 15.37
C PRO A 423 -26.43 25.63 16.02
N ILE A 424 -27.20 25.08 16.95
CA ILE A 424 -28.18 25.78 17.78
C ILE A 424 -27.59 25.89 19.18
N ALA A 425 -27.42 27.11 19.68
CA ALA A 425 -26.93 27.33 21.04
C ALA A 425 -27.97 26.88 22.08
N ARG A 426 -27.70 25.75 22.76
CA ARG A 426 -28.47 25.19 23.88
C ARG A 426 -27.53 24.50 24.88
N ALA A 427 -28.04 24.08 26.04
CA ALA A 427 -27.27 23.38 27.07
C ALA A 427 -26.64 22.06 26.55
N GLU A 428 -27.30 21.40 25.60
CA GLU A 428 -26.73 20.32 24.78
C GLU A 428 -26.59 20.80 23.33
N PRO A 429 -25.44 20.56 22.67
CA PRO A 429 -25.23 21.01 21.30
C PRO A 429 -26.20 20.27 20.35
N LYS A 430 -27.12 21.01 19.76
CA LYS A 430 -28.01 20.53 18.69
C LYS A 430 -27.68 21.23 17.39
N PHE A 431 -28.06 20.64 16.28
CA PHE A 431 -27.93 21.21 14.95
C PHE A 431 -29.31 21.29 14.28
N LYS A 432 -29.50 22.30 13.43
CA LYS A 432 -30.65 22.40 12.53
C LYS A 432 -30.22 21.92 11.16
N CYS A 433 -30.98 20.99 10.56
CA CYS A 433 -30.74 20.51 9.21
C CYS A 433 -31.31 21.50 8.18
N ALA A 434 -30.49 22.02 7.27
CA ALA A 434 -30.96 22.96 6.23
C ALA A 434 -31.90 22.33 5.18
N VAL A 435 -31.98 21.00 5.10
CA VAL A 435 -32.81 20.28 4.11
C VAL A 435 -34.22 20.00 4.62
N CYS A 436 -34.36 19.58 5.89
CA CYS A 436 -35.65 19.15 6.45
C CYS A 436 -36.07 19.93 7.68
N ASP A 437 -35.30 20.94 8.08
CA ASP A 437 -35.51 21.77 9.27
C ASP A 437 -35.50 21.03 10.63
N ALA A 438 -35.28 19.71 10.64
CA ALA A 438 -35.23 18.91 11.86
C ALA A 438 -34.08 19.34 12.79
N GLU A 439 -34.36 19.32 14.10
CA GLU A 439 -33.34 19.47 15.15
C GLU A 439 -32.69 18.11 15.44
N ILE A 440 -31.38 18.01 15.28
CA ILE A 440 -30.61 16.77 15.40
C ILE A 440 -29.46 16.92 16.40
N SER A 441 -29.06 15.82 17.05
CA SER A 441 -27.99 15.81 18.06
C SER A 441 -26.59 15.57 17.50
N SER A 442 -26.46 15.37 16.19
CA SER A 442 -25.19 15.09 15.51
C SER A 442 -25.14 15.83 14.17
N PRO A 443 -23.94 16.10 13.59
CA PRO A 443 -23.80 16.74 12.28
C PRO A 443 -24.10 15.76 11.13
N SER A 444 -25.22 15.04 11.22
CA SER A 444 -25.74 14.12 10.22
C SER A 444 -27.22 13.84 10.49
N CYS A 445 -28.09 14.02 9.49
CA CYS A 445 -29.53 13.91 9.66
C CYS A 445 -30.06 12.49 9.41
N ASN A 446 -30.61 11.85 10.45
CA ASN A 446 -31.22 10.53 10.36
C ASN A 446 -32.40 10.50 9.36
N GLU A 447 -33.35 11.43 9.48
CA GLU A 447 -34.53 11.47 8.61
C GLU A 447 -34.17 11.62 7.13
N CYS A 448 -33.21 12.48 6.79
CA CYS A 448 -32.77 12.67 5.42
C CYS A 448 -32.12 11.40 4.86
N LEU A 449 -31.24 10.76 5.63
CA LEU A 449 -30.58 9.52 5.22
C LEU A 449 -31.58 8.37 5.01
N GLN A 450 -32.57 8.23 5.89
CA GLN A 450 -33.65 7.25 5.74
C GLN A 450 -34.51 7.53 4.49
N LYS A 451 -34.89 8.80 4.25
CA LYS A 451 -35.64 9.20 3.04
C LYS A 451 -34.86 8.92 1.76
N ILE A 452 -33.56 9.20 1.73
CA ILE A 452 -32.68 8.91 0.58
C ILE A 452 -32.62 7.40 0.34
N GLN A 453 -32.43 6.61 1.41
CA GLN A 453 -32.39 5.15 1.32
C GLN A 453 -33.69 4.55 0.77
N ALA A 454 -34.85 5.01 1.25
CA ALA A 454 -36.15 4.55 0.77
C ALA A 454 -36.35 4.87 -0.73
N LYS A 455 -36.04 6.09 -1.16
CA LYS A 455 -36.12 6.48 -2.58
C LYS A 455 -35.15 5.70 -3.47
N ALA A 456 -33.96 5.35 -2.95
CA ALA A 456 -32.99 4.53 -3.67
C ALA A 456 -33.49 3.07 -3.82
N LEU A 457 -34.17 2.53 -2.79
CA LEU A 457 -34.79 1.21 -2.83
C LEU A 457 -35.96 1.16 -3.84
N GLU A 458 -36.79 2.20 -3.86
CA GLU A 458 -37.89 2.35 -4.80
C GLU A 458 -37.36 2.35 -6.24
N LEU A 459 -36.37 3.20 -6.53
CA LEU A 459 -35.75 3.27 -7.86
C LEU A 459 -35.09 1.93 -8.26
N HIS A 460 -34.41 1.25 -7.33
CA HIS A 460 -33.82 -0.07 -7.60
C HIS A 460 -34.90 -1.10 -7.98
N SER A 461 -35.98 -1.14 -7.21
CA SER A 461 -37.09 -2.09 -7.40
C SER A 461 -37.82 -1.84 -8.73
N GLU A 462 -38.01 -0.58 -9.10
CA GLU A 462 -38.59 -0.16 -10.38
C GLU A 462 -37.75 -0.64 -11.57
N ILE A 463 -36.43 -0.36 -11.54
CA ILE A 463 -35.49 -0.78 -12.60
C ILE A 463 -35.45 -2.31 -12.72
N ARG A 464 -35.48 -3.03 -11.59
CA ARG A 464 -35.47 -4.50 -11.56
C ARG A 464 -36.75 -5.10 -12.13
N SER A 465 -37.89 -4.45 -11.90
CA SER A 465 -39.20 -4.91 -12.37
C SER A 465 -39.45 -4.63 -13.85
N ASN A 466 -38.69 -3.73 -14.47
CA ASN A 466 -38.80 -3.38 -15.90
C ASN A 466 -37.50 -3.66 -16.70
N PRO A 467 -37.12 -4.95 -16.89
CA PRO A 467 -35.89 -5.32 -17.58
C PRO A 467 -35.93 -5.14 -19.10
N GLN A 468 -37.09 -4.83 -19.70
CA GLN A 468 -37.22 -4.53 -21.13
C GLN A 468 -36.87 -3.08 -21.48
N SER A 469 -36.70 -2.21 -20.48
CA SER A 469 -36.15 -0.87 -20.69
C SER A 469 -34.74 -1.00 -21.28
N SER A 470 -34.49 -0.43 -22.45
CA SER A 470 -33.20 -0.44 -23.15
C SER A 470 -32.17 0.45 -22.44
N LEU A 471 -31.99 0.27 -21.13
CA LEU A 471 -31.01 0.95 -20.30
C LEU A 471 -29.64 0.36 -20.60
N LEU A 472 -28.92 1.00 -21.52
CA LEU A 472 -27.48 0.84 -21.65
C LEU A 472 -26.86 1.05 -20.25
N ARG A 473 -26.39 -0.04 -19.62
CA ARG A 473 -25.81 -0.10 -18.26
C ARG A 473 -26.77 -0.29 -17.08
N GLN A 474 -27.91 -0.96 -17.27
CA GLN A 474 -28.83 -1.33 -16.18
C GLN A 474 -28.14 -1.90 -14.92
N ALA A 475 -27.14 -2.79 -15.10
CA ALA A 475 -26.39 -3.38 -13.99
C ALA A 475 -25.62 -2.33 -13.15
N GLU A 476 -24.94 -1.38 -13.80
CA GLU A 476 -24.18 -0.31 -13.11
C GLU A 476 -25.13 0.65 -12.37
N THR A 477 -26.31 0.91 -12.93
CA THR A 477 -27.35 1.72 -12.29
C THR A 477 -27.91 1.04 -11.04
N LEU A 478 -28.23 -0.26 -11.12
CA LEU A 478 -28.67 -1.06 -9.97
C LEU A 478 -27.60 -1.09 -8.87
N SER A 479 -26.34 -1.29 -9.23
CA SER A 479 -25.22 -1.23 -8.29
C SER A 479 -25.07 0.14 -7.65
N SER A 480 -25.23 1.22 -8.42
CA SER A 480 -25.21 2.58 -7.88
C SER A 480 -26.33 2.84 -6.87
N CYS A 481 -27.56 2.36 -7.14
CA CYS A 481 -28.66 2.45 -6.17
C CYS A 481 -28.35 1.66 -4.89
N ALA A 482 -27.79 0.44 -5.03
CA ALA A 482 -27.38 -0.37 -3.88
C ALA A 482 -26.28 0.28 -3.04
N LEU A 483 -25.31 0.95 -3.69
CA LEU A 483 -24.27 1.72 -3.01
C LEU A 483 -24.87 2.91 -2.26
N VAL A 484 -25.82 3.67 -2.83
CA VAL A 484 -26.50 4.76 -2.11
C VAL A 484 -27.20 4.21 -0.86
N MET A 485 -27.97 3.12 -0.99
CA MET A 485 -28.64 2.48 0.16
C MET A 485 -27.64 2.04 1.24
N ALA A 486 -26.53 1.42 0.84
CA ALA A 486 -25.49 0.95 1.74
C ALA A 486 -24.75 2.11 2.43
N PHE A 487 -24.44 3.18 1.70
CA PHE A 487 -23.73 4.34 2.23
C PHE A 487 -24.60 5.13 3.21
N CYS A 488 -25.90 5.27 2.96
CA CYS A 488 -26.86 5.80 3.93
C CYS A 488 -26.84 4.96 5.22
N SER A 489 -26.93 3.63 5.11
CA SER A 489 -26.82 2.71 6.26
C SER A 489 -25.50 2.88 7.02
N ILE A 490 -24.36 2.98 6.34
CA ILE A 490 -23.06 3.18 7.01
C ILE A 490 -23.04 4.51 7.76
N ARG A 491 -23.54 5.60 7.16
CA ARG A 491 -23.63 6.92 7.80
C ARG A 491 -24.54 6.92 9.03
N LEU A 492 -25.68 6.22 8.96
CA LEU A 492 -26.56 6.03 10.12
C LEU A 492 -25.86 5.34 11.29
N SER A 493 -24.89 4.45 11.02
CA SER A 493 -24.09 3.82 12.08
C SER A 493 -23.11 4.77 12.79
N ALA A 494 -22.87 5.96 12.23
CA ALA A 494 -21.82 6.88 12.67
C ALA A 494 -22.34 8.09 13.46
N LEU A 495 -23.67 8.28 13.57
CA LEU A 495 -24.30 9.47 14.18
C LEU A 495 -23.81 9.77 15.60
N GLU A 496 -23.54 8.75 16.40
CA GLU A 496 -23.17 8.88 17.82
C GLU A 496 -21.70 8.59 18.12
N ARG A 497 -20.86 8.46 17.07
CA ARG A 497 -19.46 8.08 17.28
C ARG A 497 -18.63 9.25 17.75
N LYS A 498 -17.88 9.04 18.84
CA LYS A 498 -16.88 9.98 19.35
C LYS A 498 -15.63 10.05 18.48
N SER A 499 -15.29 8.94 17.80
CA SER A 499 -14.13 8.84 16.91
C SER A 499 -14.44 7.92 15.72
N VAL A 500 -13.83 8.20 14.56
CA VAL A 500 -14.00 7.42 13.32
C VAL A 500 -13.68 5.93 13.54
N TYR A 501 -12.66 5.63 14.35
CA TYR A 501 -12.20 4.26 14.62
C TYR A 501 -12.83 3.62 15.86
N SER A 502 -13.69 4.34 16.58
CA SER A 502 -14.44 3.74 17.69
C SER A 502 -15.53 2.81 17.15
N ALA A 503 -15.72 1.67 17.82
CA ALA A 503 -16.84 0.79 17.49
C ALA A 503 -18.16 1.57 17.72
N PRO A 504 -19.10 1.54 16.76
CA PRO A 504 -20.42 2.12 16.98
C PRO A 504 -21.12 1.39 18.13
N ALA A 505 -22.06 2.10 18.77
CA ALA A 505 -22.93 1.50 19.76
C ALA A 505 -23.54 0.19 19.21
N PRO A 506 -23.78 -0.82 20.06
CA PRO A 506 -24.26 -2.13 19.61
C PRO A 506 -25.53 -2.04 18.74
N GLY A 507 -26.49 -1.19 19.13
CA GLY A 507 -27.70 -0.90 18.32
C GLY A 507 -27.40 -0.27 16.96
N ASN A 508 -26.36 0.56 16.83
CA ASN A 508 -25.97 1.20 15.57
C ASN A 508 -25.20 0.25 14.64
N THR A 509 -24.66 -0.85 15.16
CA THR A 509 -23.98 -1.88 14.35
C THR A 509 -24.93 -2.55 13.35
N ARG A 510 -26.23 -2.63 13.65
CA ARG A 510 -27.24 -3.17 12.73
C ARG A 510 -27.25 -2.46 11.38
N HIS A 511 -26.96 -1.15 11.35
CA HIS A 511 -26.93 -0.40 10.09
C HIS A 511 -25.73 -0.81 9.21
N ILE A 512 -24.57 -1.13 9.78
CA ILE A 512 -23.44 -1.67 9.00
C ILE A 512 -23.80 -3.05 8.44
N LEU A 513 -24.47 -3.89 9.24
CA LEU A 513 -24.95 -5.20 8.77
C LEU A 513 -25.98 -5.06 7.64
N ARG A 514 -26.91 -4.10 7.72
CA ARG A 514 -27.82 -3.79 6.62
C ARG A 514 -27.05 -3.42 5.35
N ALA A 515 -26.04 -2.56 5.45
CA ALA A 515 -25.19 -2.20 4.31
C ALA A 515 -24.50 -3.42 3.69
N LEU A 516 -23.91 -4.30 4.51
CA LEU A 516 -23.30 -5.56 4.05
C LEU A 516 -24.33 -6.42 3.31
N LEU A 517 -25.50 -6.64 3.90
CA LEU A 517 -26.53 -7.52 3.35
C LEU A 517 -27.16 -6.96 2.05
N ILE A 518 -27.34 -5.65 1.96
CA ILE A 518 -27.79 -4.97 0.72
C ILE A 518 -26.80 -5.21 -0.41
N LEU A 519 -25.51 -5.01 -0.15
CA LEU A 519 -24.46 -5.23 -1.14
C LEU A 519 -24.30 -6.70 -1.50
N GLU A 520 -24.47 -7.60 -0.53
CA GLU A 520 -24.40 -9.05 -0.73
C GLU A 520 -25.52 -9.53 -1.66
N GLN A 521 -26.72 -8.98 -1.50
CA GLN A 521 -27.86 -9.22 -2.40
C GLN A 521 -27.61 -8.63 -3.80
N GLN A 522 -27.03 -7.44 -3.89
CA GLN A 522 -26.66 -6.85 -5.18
C GLN A 522 -25.59 -7.68 -5.91
N ALA A 523 -24.58 -8.17 -5.18
CA ALA A 523 -23.53 -9.02 -5.74
C ALA A 523 -24.07 -10.37 -6.26
N ALA A 524 -25.19 -10.88 -5.73
CA ALA A 524 -25.85 -12.05 -6.30
C ALA A 524 -26.35 -11.81 -7.73
N SER A 525 -26.77 -10.58 -8.03
CA SER A 525 -27.26 -10.18 -9.36
C SER A 525 -26.14 -9.64 -10.27
N SER A 526 -25.08 -9.08 -9.68
CA SER A 526 -23.96 -8.44 -10.38
C SER A 526 -22.60 -8.88 -9.79
N PRO A 527 -22.24 -10.18 -9.90
CA PRO A 527 -21.13 -10.75 -9.16
C PRO A 527 -19.75 -10.22 -9.54
N LYS A 528 -19.60 -9.55 -10.69
CA LYS A 528 -18.33 -9.00 -11.19
C LYS A 528 -18.17 -7.49 -10.95
N ASP A 529 -19.09 -6.87 -10.21
CA ASP A 529 -18.97 -5.44 -9.88
C ASP A 529 -17.81 -5.23 -8.90
N SER A 530 -16.72 -4.65 -9.40
CA SER A 530 -15.50 -4.47 -8.62
C SER A 530 -15.67 -3.55 -7.42
N VAL A 531 -16.54 -2.54 -7.52
CA VAL A 531 -16.79 -1.61 -6.41
C VAL A 531 -17.55 -2.33 -5.32
N VAL A 532 -18.63 -3.04 -5.67
CA VAL A 532 -19.42 -3.82 -4.71
C VAL A 532 -18.56 -4.90 -4.04
N CYS A 533 -17.77 -5.66 -4.80
CA CYS A 533 -16.86 -6.67 -4.26
C CYS A 533 -15.80 -6.07 -3.31
N LEU A 534 -15.28 -4.88 -3.60
CA LEU A 534 -14.32 -4.20 -2.74
C LEU A 534 -14.93 -3.85 -1.37
N TYR A 535 -16.13 -3.26 -1.35
CA TYR A 535 -16.84 -2.98 -0.10
C TYR A 535 -17.17 -4.27 0.66
N LEU A 536 -17.65 -5.30 -0.04
CA LEU A 536 -17.99 -6.58 0.58
C LEU A 536 -16.78 -7.28 1.18
N ALA A 537 -15.62 -7.27 0.53
CA ALA A 537 -14.40 -7.85 1.09
C ALA A 537 -14.05 -7.24 2.46
N GLN A 538 -14.17 -5.90 2.60
CA GLN A 538 -13.90 -5.21 3.86
C GLN A 538 -15.01 -5.40 4.91
N LEU A 539 -16.27 -5.28 4.51
CA LEU A 539 -17.42 -5.44 5.40
C LEU A 539 -17.50 -6.86 5.98
N HIS A 540 -17.28 -7.89 5.15
CA HIS A 540 -17.20 -9.27 5.65
C HIS A 540 -16.01 -9.47 6.59
N SER A 541 -14.85 -8.86 6.31
CA SER A 541 -13.69 -8.93 7.20
C SER A 541 -14.01 -8.33 8.58
N LEU A 542 -14.70 -7.18 8.64
CA LEU A 542 -15.12 -6.54 9.89
C LEU A 542 -15.96 -7.45 10.81
N PHE A 543 -16.79 -8.31 10.22
CA PHE A 543 -17.65 -9.26 10.93
C PHE A 543 -17.07 -10.68 10.98
N ALA A 544 -15.76 -10.82 10.81
CA ALA A 544 -15.06 -12.10 10.89
C ALA A 544 -15.58 -13.18 9.91
N SER A 545 -16.13 -12.74 8.78
CA SER A 545 -16.63 -13.59 7.70
C SER A 545 -15.54 -13.81 6.66
N GLY A 546 -14.41 -14.39 7.07
CA GLY A 546 -13.18 -14.48 6.27
C GLY A 546 -13.34 -15.23 4.95
N ARG A 547 -14.10 -16.35 4.94
CA ARG A 547 -14.34 -17.13 3.72
C ARG A 547 -15.12 -16.33 2.67
N ARG A 548 -16.16 -15.61 3.07
CA ARG A 548 -16.95 -14.79 2.15
C ARG A 548 -16.20 -13.54 1.72
N ALA A 549 -15.44 -12.91 2.62
CA ALA A 549 -14.54 -11.80 2.29
C ALA A 549 -13.57 -12.20 1.16
N ARG A 550 -12.96 -13.39 1.28
CA ARG A 550 -12.08 -13.94 0.25
C ARG A 550 -12.78 -14.16 -1.08
N GLN A 551 -13.98 -14.72 -1.10
CA GLN A 551 -14.70 -14.97 -2.36
C GLN A 551 -14.93 -13.69 -3.16
N HIS A 552 -15.23 -12.58 -2.47
CA HIS A 552 -15.34 -11.26 -3.11
C HIS A 552 -13.98 -10.70 -3.52
N TRP A 553 -12.94 -10.91 -2.70
CA TRP A 553 -11.56 -10.54 -3.02
C TRP A 553 -11.01 -11.25 -4.26
N ASP A 554 -11.24 -12.56 -4.40
CA ASP A 554 -10.78 -13.36 -5.53
C ASP A 554 -11.37 -12.85 -6.86
N THR A 555 -12.61 -12.32 -6.83
CA THR A 555 -13.28 -11.72 -7.99
C THR A 555 -12.59 -10.43 -8.48
N LEU A 556 -11.93 -9.68 -7.59
CA LEU A 556 -11.19 -8.46 -7.97
C LEU A 556 -9.95 -8.75 -8.81
N GLY A 557 -9.43 -9.99 -8.79
CA GLY A 557 -8.32 -10.40 -9.63
C GLY A 557 -6.99 -9.70 -9.32
N VAL A 558 -6.77 -9.28 -8.07
CA VAL A 558 -5.58 -8.53 -7.62
C VAL A 558 -4.31 -9.38 -7.79
N LYS A 559 -3.47 -9.02 -8.76
CA LYS A 559 -2.24 -9.74 -9.14
C LYS A 559 -1.15 -8.77 -9.60
N ARG A 560 0.12 -9.18 -9.49
CA ARG A 560 1.29 -8.45 -10.04
C ARG A 560 1.39 -7.00 -9.50
N ALA A 561 1.41 -6.00 -10.39
CA ALA A 561 1.75 -4.61 -10.07
C ALA A 561 0.77 -3.90 -9.13
N ILE A 562 -0.49 -4.36 -9.06
CA ILE A 562 -1.52 -3.76 -8.19
C ILE A 562 -1.59 -4.41 -6.80
N VAL A 563 -0.77 -5.43 -6.52
CA VAL A 563 -0.72 -6.07 -5.19
C VAL A 563 -0.32 -5.06 -4.13
N ASP A 564 0.68 -4.23 -4.39
CA ASP A 564 1.22 -3.28 -3.40
C ASP A 564 0.18 -2.23 -2.97
N SER A 565 -0.67 -1.80 -3.91
CA SER A 565 -1.69 -0.78 -3.69
C SER A 565 -3.02 -1.33 -3.18
N MET A 566 -3.40 -2.55 -3.58
CA MET A 566 -4.72 -3.12 -3.24
C MET A 566 -4.68 -4.13 -2.08
N ALA A 567 -3.64 -4.95 -1.96
CA ALA A 567 -3.59 -6.02 -0.95
C ALA A 567 -3.79 -5.52 0.49
N PRO A 568 -3.32 -4.33 0.91
CA PRO A 568 -3.59 -3.80 2.25
C PRO A 568 -5.07 -3.73 2.62
N HIS A 569 -6.00 -3.63 1.65
CA HIS A 569 -7.43 -3.55 1.95
C HIS A 569 -8.06 -4.87 2.40
N PHE A 570 -7.37 -6.00 2.18
CA PHE A 570 -7.85 -7.34 2.54
C PHE A 570 -6.91 -8.06 3.52
N PHE A 571 -5.60 -7.92 3.36
CA PHE A 571 -4.62 -8.64 4.18
C PHE A 571 -4.31 -7.95 5.52
N ASP A 572 -4.58 -6.65 5.66
CA ASP A 572 -4.36 -5.94 6.92
C ASP A 572 -5.25 -6.53 8.03
N ARG A 573 -4.62 -7.06 9.09
CA ARG A 573 -5.27 -7.75 10.21
C ARG A 573 -6.04 -9.02 9.83
N ALA A 574 -5.75 -9.62 8.68
CA ALA A 574 -6.43 -10.84 8.24
C ALA A 574 -6.25 -12.00 9.24
N SER A 575 -5.03 -12.19 9.75
CA SER A 575 -4.72 -13.20 10.77
C SER A 575 -5.38 -12.93 12.13
N HIS A 576 -5.74 -11.67 12.41
CA HIS A 576 -6.43 -11.26 13.64
C HIS A 576 -7.91 -11.61 13.61
N LEU A 577 -8.53 -11.56 12.42
CA LEU A 577 -9.97 -11.73 12.25
C LEU A 577 -10.33 -13.17 11.83
N ALA A 578 -9.47 -13.79 11.01
CA ALA A 578 -9.65 -15.12 10.46
C ALA A 578 -8.30 -15.87 10.41
N PRO A 579 -7.85 -16.49 11.51
CA PRO A 579 -6.50 -17.03 11.63
C PRO A 579 -6.17 -18.12 10.60
N ALA A 580 -7.16 -18.90 10.18
CA ALA A 580 -7.01 -19.94 9.17
C ALA A 580 -6.96 -19.43 7.71
N LEU A 581 -7.32 -18.16 7.47
CA LEU A 581 -7.48 -17.62 6.12
C LEU A 581 -6.20 -17.69 5.28
N LEU A 582 -5.04 -17.54 5.92
CA LEU A 582 -3.72 -17.44 5.28
C LEU A 582 -2.87 -18.71 5.44
N LEU A 583 -3.46 -19.84 5.85
CA LEU A 583 -2.71 -21.06 6.08
C LEU A 583 -2.13 -21.64 4.79
N ALA A 584 -0.81 -21.77 4.73
CA ALA A 584 -0.13 -22.43 3.61
C ALA A 584 -0.42 -23.95 3.52
N SER A 585 -0.89 -24.56 4.61
CA SER A 585 -1.29 -25.97 4.64
C SER A 585 -2.60 -26.23 3.89
N GLU A 586 -3.49 -25.23 3.81
CA GLU A 586 -4.71 -25.32 3.01
C GLU A 586 -4.44 -24.84 1.58
N ASP A 587 -4.94 -25.56 0.58
CA ASP A 587 -4.77 -25.20 -0.84
C ASP A 587 -5.17 -23.75 -1.09
N LYS A 588 -6.31 -23.38 -0.52
CA LYS A 588 -6.87 -22.04 -0.59
C LYS A 588 -5.95 -21.01 0.08
N GLY A 589 -5.51 -21.21 1.32
CA GLY A 589 -4.61 -20.26 1.99
C GLY A 589 -3.27 -20.13 1.25
N ARG A 590 -2.73 -21.24 0.74
CA ARG A 590 -1.53 -21.27 -0.10
C ARG A 590 -1.68 -20.44 -1.36
N GLU A 591 -2.81 -20.50 -2.05
CA GLU A 591 -3.07 -19.68 -3.25
C GLU A 591 -3.01 -18.17 -2.93
N LEU A 592 -3.57 -17.74 -1.79
CA LEU A 592 -3.52 -16.33 -1.37
C LEU A 592 -2.09 -15.88 -1.09
N THR A 593 -1.35 -16.65 -0.29
CA THR A 593 0.03 -16.35 0.04
C THR A 593 0.92 -16.37 -1.20
N PHE A 594 0.72 -17.33 -2.11
CA PHE A 594 1.44 -17.42 -3.38
C PHE A 594 1.12 -16.24 -4.31
N SER A 595 -0.13 -15.78 -4.38
CA SER A 595 -0.52 -14.62 -5.20
C SER A 595 0.30 -13.37 -4.83
N ILE A 596 0.52 -13.16 -3.54
CA ILE A 596 1.36 -12.07 -3.04
C ILE A 596 2.85 -12.35 -3.28
N GLN A 597 3.34 -13.51 -2.85
CA GLN A 597 4.77 -13.84 -2.95
C GLN A 597 5.25 -13.82 -4.40
N SER A 598 4.43 -14.29 -5.35
CA SER A 598 4.74 -14.29 -6.78
C SER A 598 4.90 -12.87 -7.35
N ALA A 599 4.21 -11.86 -6.80
CA ALA A 599 4.39 -10.47 -7.22
C ALA A 599 5.80 -9.95 -6.91
N TYR A 600 6.38 -10.40 -5.80
CA TYR A 600 7.73 -10.03 -5.37
C TYR A 600 8.82 -11.02 -5.83
N GLY A 601 8.46 -12.14 -6.48
CA GLY A 601 9.41 -13.13 -6.98
C GLY A 601 10.38 -12.57 -8.03
N SER A 602 10.02 -11.46 -8.69
CA SER A 602 10.93 -10.74 -9.61
C SER A 602 12.03 -9.94 -8.90
N LEU A 603 11.91 -9.71 -7.57
CA LEU A 603 12.87 -8.94 -6.78
C LEU A 603 14.07 -9.76 -6.28
N MET A 604 14.25 -11.00 -6.77
CA MET A 604 15.42 -11.82 -6.40
C MET A 604 16.74 -11.14 -6.78
N MET A 605 16.81 -10.45 -7.93
CA MET A 605 17.97 -9.63 -8.34
C MET A 605 17.76 -8.17 -7.94
N PRO A 606 18.76 -7.41 -7.43
CA PRO A 606 18.63 -6.00 -7.08
C PRO A 606 17.87 -5.18 -8.12
N MET A 607 18.21 -5.34 -9.40
CA MET A 607 17.51 -4.73 -10.53
C MET A 607 16.97 -5.75 -11.54
N PRO A 608 15.86 -5.44 -12.23
CA PRO A 608 15.27 -6.31 -13.24
C PRO A 608 16.05 -6.25 -14.57
N LYS A 609 15.98 -7.34 -15.34
CA LYS A 609 16.55 -7.40 -16.71
C LYS A 609 16.05 -6.32 -17.66
N LYS A 610 14.81 -5.86 -17.47
CA LYS A 610 14.24 -4.74 -18.23
C LYS A 610 15.07 -3.45 -18.13
N LEU A 611 15.89 -3.31 -17.09
CA LEU A 611 16.82 -2.19 -16.99
C LEU A 611 17.90 -2.25 -18.09
N ILE A 612 18.38 -3.45 -18.42
CA ILE A 612 19.35 -3.66 -19.51
C ILE A 612 18.70 -3.29 -20.85
N GLU A 613 17.47 -3.76 -21.10
CA GLU A 613 16.70 -3.39 -22.30
C GLU A 613 16.49 -1.86 -22.39
N ALA A 614 16.31 -1.18 -21.25
CA ALA A 614 16.21 0.28 -21.20
C ALA A 614 17.53 0.98 -21.56
N PHE A 615 18.68 0.44 -21.15
CA PHE A 615 20.01 0.91 -21.59
C PHE A 615 20.23 0.69 -23.09
N GLU A 616 19.88 -0.50 -23.61
CA GLU A 616 20.03 -0.83 -25.04
C GLU A 616 19.15 0.03 -25.94
N SER A 617 17.95 0.39 -25.47
CA SER A 617 17.00 1.27 -26.17
C SER A 617 17.19 2.76 -25.90
N ALA A 618 18.20 3.14 -25.09
CA ALA A 618 18.44 4.52 -24.66
C ALA A 618 17.21 5.20 -24.01
N SER A 619 16.35 4.44 -23.31
CA SER A 619 15.21 4.99 -22.58
C SER A 619 15.66 5.55 -21.22
N TYR A 620 16.17 6.78 -21.23
CA TYR A 620 16.72 7.44 -20.04
C TYR A 620 15.70 7.60 -18.92
N MET A 621 14.42 7.85 -19.23
CA MET A 621 13.38 7.95 -18.20
C MET A 621 13.14 6.63 -17.48
N SER A 622 13.20 5.52 -18.20
CA SER A 622 13.09 4.18 -17.61
C SER A 622 14.30 3.84 -16.74
N ILE A 623 15.52 4.19 -17.20
CA ILE A 623 16.77 3.98 -16.45
C ILE A 623 16.75 4.74 -15.12
N LEU A 624 16.21 5.95 -15.09
CA LEU A 624 16.16 6.78 -13.88
C LEU A 624 15.00 6.41 -12.95
N SER A 625 13.88 5.93 -13.48
CA SER A 625 12.66 5.65 -12.70
C SER A 625 12.57 4.22 -12.15
N MET A 626 13.12 3.23 -12.86
CA MET A 626 13.12 1.83 -12.41
C MET A 626 13.82 1.61 -11.06
N PRO A 627 15.03 2.15 -10.80
CA PRO A 627 15.73 1.91 -9.54
C PRO A 627 14.97 2.35 -8.28
N PRO A 628 14.47 3.60 -8.17
CA PRO A 628 13.69 4.00 -7.01
C PRO A 628 12.36 3.23 -6.91
N TYR A 629 11.74 2.88 -8.04
CA TYR A 629 10.54 2.03 -8.05
C TYR A 629 10.81 0.62 -7.47
N ILE A 630 11.91 -0.01 -7.89
CA ILE A 630 12.31 -1.34 -7.42
C ILE A 630 12.74 -1.30 -5.96
N ALA A 631 13.46 -0.26 -5.54
CA ALA A 631 13.78 -0.03 -4.14
C ALA A 631 12.48 0.03 -3.30
N ASN A 632 11.53 0.89 -3.69
CA ASN A 632 10.25 1.02 -2.99
C ASN A 632 9.49 -0.30 -2.90
N LEU A 633 9.50 -1.12 -3.95
CA LEU A 633 8.88 -2.46 -3.90
C LEU A 633 9.61 -3.44 -2.96
N ARG A 634 10.94 -3.34 -2.82
CA ARG A 634 11.72 -4.21 -1.91
C ARG A 634 11.41 -3.95 -0.46
N HIS A 635 11.30 -2.70 -0.05
CA HIS A 635 11.06 -2.34 1.35
C HIS A 635 9.66 -1.78 1.59
N GLY A 636 8.72 -2.03 0.68
CA GLY A 636 7.34 -1.59 0.80
C GLY A 636 6.61 -2.18 2.01
N CYS A 637 5.74 -1.37 2.60
CA CYS A 637 4.94 -1.77 3.77
C CYS A 637 4.10 -3.01 3.50
N THR A 638 3.53 -3.14 2.30
CA THR A 638 2.69 -4.31 1.93
C THR A 638 3.50 -5.60 1.97
N ARG A 639 4.74 -5.58 1.46
CA ARG A 639 5.64 -6.75 1.53
C ARG A 639 5.96 -7.13 2.98
N ALA A 640 6.24 -6.16 3.83
CA ALA A 640 6.52 -6.38 5.25
C ALA A 640 5.28 -6.87 6.04
N LEU A 641 4.11 -6.28 5.78
CA LEU A 641 2.82 -6.71 6.33
C LEU A 641 2.58 -8.20 6.07
N THR A 642 2.87 -8.66 4.85
CA THR A 642 2.59 -10.06 4.47
C THR A 642 3.44 -11.06 5.23
N LEU A 643 4.67 -10.70 5.59
CA LEU A 643 5.51 -11.52 6.47
C LEU A 643 4.87 -11.62 7.86
N ALA A 644 4.42 -10.51 8.43
CA ALA A 644 3.81 -10.49 9.77
C ALA A 644 2.51 -11.31 9.80
N GLU A 645 1.63 -11.16 8.80
CA GLU A 645 0.37 -11.89 8.72
C GLU A 645 0.59 -13.40 8.47
N GLU A 646 1.51 -13.78 7.58
CA GLU A 646 1.88 -15.18 7.32
C GLU A 646 2.47 -15.86 8.56
N ALA A 647 3.44 -15.21 9.20
CA ALA A 647 4.09 -15.71 10.41
C ALA A 647 3.09 -15.89 11.55
N ARG A 648 2.20 -14.90 11.76
CA ARG A 648 1.16 -14.95 12.80
C ARG A 648 0.16 -16.07 12.55
N SER A 649 -0.43 -16.16 11.36
CA SER A 649 -1.36 -17.25 11.02
C SER A 649 -0.73 -18.63 11.20
N GLY A 650 0.51 -18.82 10.74
CA GLY A 650 1.25 -20.05 10.95
C GLY A 650 1.46 -20.38 12.43
N ARG A 651 1.88 -19.38 13.23
CA ARG A 651 2.05 -19.51 14.68
C ARG A 651 0.75 -19.90 15.40
N LEU A 652 -0.37 -19.29 15.03
CA LEU A 652 -1.66 -19.53 15.68
C LEU A 652 -2.16 -20.96 15.52
N ILE A 653 -1.87 -21.61 14.39
CA ILE A 653 -2.34 -22.97 14.10
C ILE A 653 -1.22 -24.00 14.28
N GLY A 654 -0.02 -23.52 14.64
CA GLY A 654 1.12 -24.36 15.00
C GLY A 654 2.00 -24.81 13.84
N SER A 655 1.88 -24.16 12.68
CA SER A 655 2.74 -24.32 11.51
C SER A 655 3.74 -23.15 11.43
N GLN A 656 4.70 -23.10 12.35
CA GLN A 656 5.66 -21.99 12.43
C GLN A 656 6.54 -21.84 11.18
N LEU A 657 6.76 -20.60 10.76
CA LEU A 657 7.72 -20.24 9.72
C LEU A 657 9.16 -20.42 10.23
N ARG A 658 9.79 -21.56 9.93
CA ARG A 658 11.12 -21.92 10.46
C ARG A 658 12.24 -20.93 10.13
N THR A 659 12.10 -20.18 9.03
CA THR A 659 13.15 -19.33 8.47
C THR A 659 12.89 -17.83 8.64
N PHE A 660 12.04 -17.41 9.58
CA PHE A 660 11.65 -15.99 9.76
C PHE A 660 12.84 -15.01 9.78
N HIS A 661 13.84 -15.24 10.64
CA HIS A 661 15.02 -14.36 10.73
C HIS A 661 15.92 -14.39 9.48
N HIS A 662 15.76 -15.41 8.64
CA HIS A 662 16.49 -15.57 7.38
C HIS A 662 15.71 -15.01 6.17
N ASP A 663 14.44 -14.67 6.34
CA ASP A 663 13.58 -14.15 5.27
C ASP A 663 14.07 -12.74 4.85
N LEU A 664 14.19 -12.53 3.53
CA LEU A 664 14.59 -11.24 2.97
C LEU A 664 13.63 -10.10 3.31
N ARG A 665 12.35 -10.41 3.56
CA ARG A 665 11.34 -9.45 4.02
C ARG A 665 11.65 -8.94 5.44
N HIS A 666 12.34 -9.72 6.26
CA HIS A 666 12.81 -9.31 7.59
C HIS A 666 14.19 -8.65 7.49
N LYS A 667 15.15 -9.29 6.82
CA LYS A 667 16.57 -8.87 6.79
C LYS A 667 16.80 -7.47 6.20
N ILE A 668 16.02 -7.07 5.19
CA ILE A 668 16.20 -5.80 4.49
C ILE A 668 15.67 -4.62 5.34
N ILE A 669 14.78 -4.87 6.30
CA ILE A 669 14.15 -3.82 7.09
C ILE A 669 15.06 -3.45 8.25
N THR A 670 15.70 -2.28 8.16
CA THR A 670 16.47 -1.66 9.26
C THR A 670 15.68 -0.53 9.91
N ASP A 671 16.14 -0.03 11.06
CA ASP A 671 15.47 1.04 11.80
C ASP A 671 15.55 2.40 11.11
N GLU A 672 16.53 2.60 10.22
CA GLU A 672 16.80 3.84 9.49
C GLU A 672 16.02 3.92 8.18
N LEU A 673 15.57 2.78 7.66
CA LEU A 673 14.89 2.70 6.38
C LEU A 673 13.47 3.29 6.46
N GLU A 674 13.04 4.07 5.49
CA GLU A 674 11.63 4.43 5.40
C GLU A 674 10.87 3.37 4.59
N LEU A 675 9.77 2.86 5.15
CA LEU A 675 8.93 1.88 4.45
C LEU A 675 7.84 2.65 3.67
N PRO A 676 7.86 2.66 2.32
CA PRO A 676 6.83 3.34 1.56
C PRO A 676 5.49 2.63 1.74
N VAL A 677 4.44 3.43 1.88
CA VAL A 677 3.05 2.97 1.93
C VAL A 677 2.42 3.25 0.57
N ALA A 678 2.20 2.21 -0.23
CA ALA A 678 1.62 2.33 -1.57
C ALA A 678 0.09 2.09 -1.60
N ALA A 679 -0.54 1.83 -0.45
CA ALA A 679 -1.96 1.53 -0.34
C ALA A 679 -2.80 2.63 -0.99
N ASP A 680 -3.55 2.29 -2.04
CA ASP A 680 -4.36 3.25 -2.78
C ASP A 680 -5.78 3.30 -2.23
N TYR A 681 -6.15 4.44 -1.65
CA TYR A 681 -7.50 4.68 -1.14
C TYR A 681 -8.43 5.35 -2.17
N GLY A 682 -7.90 5.80 -3.31
CA GLY A 682 -8.68 6.38 -4.41
C GLY A 682 -9.51 5.36 -5.19
N ILE A 683 -9.33 4.07 -4.93
CA ILE A 683 -10.16 2.99 -5.50
C ILE A 683 -11.60 2.98 -4.98
N PHE A 684 -11.85 3.61 -3.82
CA PHE A 684 -13.19 3.75 -3.26
C PHE A 684 -13.89 4.96 -3.91
N PRO A 685 -15.18 4.86 -4.28
CA PRO A 685 -15.95 6.00 -4.73
C PRO A 685 -15.96 7.13 -3.70
N ALA A 686 -15.41 8.29 -4.07
CA ALA A 686 -15.44 9.51 -3.26
C ALA A 686 -16.80 10.23 -3.42
N TRP A 687 -17.83 9.76 -2.72
CA TRP A 687 -19.19 10.33 -2.74
C TRP A 687 -19.50 11.22 -1.54
N ASP A 688 -18.54 11.37 -0.64
CA ASP A 688 -18.63 12.21 0.54
C ASP A 688 -17.98 13.58 0.30
N CYS A 689 -18.44 14.60 1.03
CA CYS A 689 -17.82 15.92 1.07
C CYS A 689 -16.35 15.84 1.48
N SER A 690 -15.50 16.70 0.91
CA SER A 690 -14.07 16.73 1.19
C SER A 690 -13.75 17.00 2.68
N SER A 691 -14.63 17.72 3.37
CA SER A 691 -14.52 18.04 4.80
C SER A 691 -15.04 16.95 5.74
N ALA A 692 -15.64 15.87 5.21
CA ALA A 692 -16.19 14.78 5.98
C ALA A 692 -15.32 13.51 5.88
N PRO A 693 -15.33 12.64 6.91
CA PRO A 693 -14.70 11.33 6.80
C PRO A 693 -15.32 10.55 5.63
N GLN A 694 -14.48 9.97 4.77
CA GLN A 694 -14.94 9.14 3.65
C GLN A 694 -15.63 7.87 4.17
N THR A 695 -16.66 7.40 3.46
CA THR A 695 -17.53 6.29 3.88
C THR A 695 -16.73 5.03 4.25
N TYR A 696 -15.68 4.73 3.49
CA TYR A 696 -14.86 3.55 3.73
C TYR A 696 -14.15 3.58 5.09
N THR A 697 -13.93 4.76 5.68
CA THR A 697 -13.27 4.90 6.99
C THR A 697 -14.20 4.53 8.14
N LEU A 698 -15.52 4.59 7.92
CA LEU A 698 -16.54 4.39 8.95
C LEU A 698 -16.78 2.92 9.30
N TYR A 699 -16.26 1.96 8.56
CA TYR A 699 -16.42 0.53 8.84
C TYR A 699 -15.09 -0.23 8.87
N ARG A 700 -13.95 0.46 8.94
CA ARG A 700 -12.65 -0.22 9.08
C ARG A 700 -12.46 -0.83 10.47
N PRO A 701 -11.72 -1.95 10.57
CA PRO A 701 -11.37 -2.53 11.86
C PRO A 701 -10.40 -1.65 12.67
N GLY A 702 -9.71 -0.70 12.03
CA GLY A 702 -8.80 0.23 12.70
C GLY A 702 -8.21 1.28 11.74
N PRO A 703 -7.20 2.03 12.17
CA PRO A 703 -6.48 2.99 11.34
C PRO A 703 -5.88 2.37 10.07
N PRO A 704 -5.61 3.17 9.02
CA PRO A 704 -4.97 2.70 7.79
C PRO A 704 -3.56 2.11 8.04
N LEU A 705 -3.03 1.39 7.06
CA LEU A 705 -1.69 0.83 7.12
C LEU A 705 -0.65 1.95 7.27
N SER A 706 0.32 1.77 8.16
CA SER A 706 1.43 2.71 8.35
C SER A 706 2.76 1.96 8.50
N ALA A 707 3.85 2.62 8.10
CA ALA A 707 5.20 2.09 8.28
C ALA A 707 5.49 1.74 9.75
N CYS A 708 5.09 2.62 10.67
CA CYS A 708 5.28 2.44 12.11
C CYS A 708 4.55 1.18 12.63
N ARG A 709 3.26 1.01 12.32
CA ARG A 709 2.49 -0.16 12.78
C ARG A 709 3.03 -1.47 12.20
N VAL A 710 3.41 -1.47 10.92
CA VAL A 710 3.98 -2.66 10.27
C VAL A 710 5.32 -3.04 10.89
N ARG A 711 6.19 -2.07 11.20
CA ARG A 711 7.45 -2.31 11.91
C ARG A 711 7.21 -2.96 13.27
N LEU A 712 6.32 -2.39 14.07
CA LEU A 712 5.97 -2.97 15.37
C LEU A 712 5.43 -4.39 15.22
N SER A 713 4.58 -4.64 14.23
CA SER A 713 4.04 -5.98 13.94
C SER A 713 5.12 -7.00 13.54
N VAL A 714 6.10 -6.60 12.71
CA VAL A 714 7.23 -7.47 12.34
C VAL A 714 8.14 -7.73 13.55
N LEU A 715 8.38 -6.72 14.39
CA LEU A 715 9.17 -6.86 15.62
C LEU A 715 8.51 -7.79 16.63
N THR A 716 7.18 -7.74 16.78
CA THR A 716 6.48 -8.66 17.67
C THR A 716 6.50 -10.11 17.16
N GLU A 717 6.38 -10.33 15.86
CA GLU A 717 6.58 -11.69 15.31
C GLU A 717 8.04 -12.15 15.45
N ALA A 718 9.02 -11.23 15.30
CA ALA A 718 10.43 -11.53 15.55
C ALA A 718 10.66 -11.96 17.01
N PHE A 719 10.00 -11.33 17.98
CA PHE A 719 10.01 -11.74 19.39
C PHE A 719 9.47 -13.16 19.56
N HIS A 720 8.27 -13.45 19.05
CA HIS A 720 7.64 -14.76 19.17
C HIS A 720 8.48 -15.87 18.51
N HIS A 721 9.09 -15.59 17.37
CA HIS A 721 10.00 -16.51 16.70
C HIS A 721 11.29 -16.76 17.49
N ALA A 722 11.93 -15.70 18.01
CA ALA A 722 13.14 -15.83 18.81
C ALA A 722 12.90 -16.69 20.07
N MET A 723 11.76 -16.47 20.73
CA MET A 723 11.40 -17.15 21.98
C MET A 723 10.97 -18.61 21.80
N THR A 724 10.51 -19.00 20.60
CA THR A 724 10.04 -20.37 20.32
C THR A 724 11.01 -21.18 19.44
N PHE A 725 12.15 -20.61 19.07
CA PHE A 725 13.18 -21.27 18.28
C PHE A 725 13.68 -22.55 18.97
N LYS A 726 13.69 -23.66 18.22
CA LYS A 726 14.30 -24.93 18.62
C LYS A 726 15.33 -25.33 17.56
N PRO A 727 16.61 -25.53 17.92
CA PRO A 727 17.61 -26.00 16.96
C PRO A 727 17.27 -27.41 16.47
N ASP A 728 17.63 -27.71 15.22
CA ASP A 728 17.29 -28.99 14.59
C ASP A 728 17.98 -30.16 15.31
N VAL A 729 17.28 -31.29 15.44
CA VAL A 729 17.70 -32.44 16.27
C VAL A 729 19.04 -33.04 15.79
N ASN A 730 19.41 -32.82 14.53
CA ASN A 730 20.67 -33.25 13.94
C ASN A 730 21.90 -32.49 14.46
N TYR A 731 21.71 -31.37 15.18
CA TYR A 731 22.78 -30.59 15.83
C TYR A 731 23.01 -30.98 17.30
N LYS A 732 22.57 -32.16 17.74
CA LYS A 732 22.92 -32.72 19.06
C LYS A 732 24.39 -33.14 19.09
N GLY A 733 25.30 -32.20 19.37
CA GLY A 733 26.73 -32.53 19.41
C GLY A 733 27.68 -31.68 20.25
N LEU A 734 27.36 -30.46 20.67
CA LEU A 734 28.34 -29.59 21.34
C LEU A 734 27.78 -28.88 22.58
N PRO A 735 28.37 -29.06 23.79
CA PRO A 735 28.02 -28.33 25.01
C PRO A 735 28.13 -26.79 24.86
N VAL A 736 28.95 -26.34 23.90
CA VAL A 736 29.16 -24.94 23.51
C VAL A 736 27.90 -24.30 22.89
N ALA A 737 27.01 -25.08 22.27
CA ALA A 737 25.81 -24.57 21.61
C ALA A 737 24.85 -23.86 22.58
N THR A 738 24.70 -24.37 23.82
CA THR A 738 23.76 -23.78 24.79
C THR A 738 24.14 -22.37 25.28
N GLY A 739 25.42 -21.99 25.22
CA GLY A 739 25.88 -20.66 25.60
C GLY A 739 25.73 -19.63 24.46
N ALA A 740 26.10 -20.01 23.24
CA ALA A 740 25.96 -19.18 22.05
C ALA A 740 24.49 -18.84 21.75
N ASP A 741 23.58 -19.83 21.89
CA ASP A 741 22.14 -19.64 21.70
C ASP A 741 21.54 -18.65 22.72
N GLN A 742 22.06 -18.64 23.96
CA GLN A 742 21.62 -17.71 25.01
C GLN A 742 22.06 -16.28 24.70
N THR A 743 23.32 -16.08 24.30
CA THR A 743 23.84 -14.77 23.92
C THR A 743 23.08 -14.22 22.72
N TYR A 744 22.87 -15.03 21.68
CA TYR A 744 22.09 -14.64 20.49
C TYR A 744 20.67 -14.19 20.86
N LEU A 745 19.99 -14.95 21.74
CA LEU A 745 18.64 -14.59 22.18
C LEU A 745 18.62 -13.26 22.95
N ILE A 746 19.53 -13.08 23.91
CA ILE A 746 19.61 -11.85 24.71
C ILE A 746 19.88 -10.64 23.80
N GLU A 747 20.86 -10.73 22.90
CA GLU A 747 21.18 -9.67 21.94
C GLU A 747 19.99 -9.36 21.01
N THR A 748 19.30 -10.40 20.54
CA THR A 748 18.11 -10.26 19.70
C THR A 748 16.99 -9.53 20.43
N LEU A 749 16.70 -9.90 21.68
CA LEU A 749 15.67 -9.27 22.50
C LEU A 749 16.01 -7.82 22.85
N THR A 750 17.27 -7.52 23.18
CA THR A 750 17.74 -6.14 23.39
C THR A 750 17.57 -5.29 22.13
N ARG A 751 17.93 -5.83 20.96
CA ARG A 751 17.73 -5.14 19.67
C ARG A 751 16.25 -4.88 19.39
N ILE A 752 15.39 -5.87 19.63
CA ILE A 752 13.93 -5.72 19.46
C ILE A 752 13.40 -4.61 20.38
N HIS A 753 13.77 -4.62 21.67
CA HIS A 753 13.34 -3.60 22.62
C HIS A 753 13.76 -2.18 22.19
N ASN A 754 15.02 -2.00 21.82
CA ASN A 754 15.53 -0.71 21.36
C ASN A 754 14.80 -0.20 20.10
N SER A 755 14.58 -1.09 19.13
CA SER A 755 13.84 -0.79 17.91
C SER A 755 12.38 -0.44 18.21
N MET A 756 11.69 -1.20 19.06
CA MET A 756 10.31 -0.89 19.46
C MET A 756 10.19 0.47 20.15
N ASN A 757 11.09 0.82 21.07
CA ASN A 757 11.09 2.13 21.74
C ASN A 757 11.30 3.31 20.78
N LYS A 758 11.96 3.10 19.64
CA LYS A 758 12.10 4.13 18.58
C LYS A 758 10.75 4.45 17.94
N PHE A 759 9.88 3.45 17.76
CA PHE A 759 8.63 3.60 16.99
C PHE A 759 7.38 3.82 17.85
N LEU A 760 7.33 3.26 19.07
CA LEU A 760 6.18 3.38 19.99
C LEU A 760 5.66 4.82 20.21
N PRO A 761 6.50 5.86 20.36
CA PRO A 761 6.01 7.23 20.55
C PRO A 761 5.14 7.73 19.39
N SER A 762 5.47 7.32 18.17
CA SER A 762 4.75 7.70 16.94
C SER A 762 3.55 6.80 16.62
N ALA A 763 3.34 5.73 17.39
CA ALA A 763 2.37 4.69 17.05
C ALA A 763 0.92 5.04 17.49
N ARG A 764 0.75 6.00 18.41
CA ARG A 764 -0.56 6.33 19.02
C ARG A 764 -1.64 6.70 18.01
N ASP A 765 -1.28 7.41 16.95
CA ASP A 765 -2.24 7.89 15.93
C ASP A 765 -2.50 6.87 14.81
N VAL A 766 -1.71 5.78 14.75
CA VAL A 766 -1.72 4.82 13.64
C VAL A 766 -2.06 3.38 14.06
N CYS A 767 -2.29 3.18 15.36
CA CYS A 767 -2.67 1.90 15.96
C CYS A 767 -4.01 2.05 16.69
N THR A 768 -4.74 0.93 16.82
CA THR A 768 -5.85 0.85 17.78
C THR A 768 -5.32 0.86 19.21
N PRO A 769 -6.14 1.25 20.21
CA PRO A 769 -5.72 1.22 21.61
C PRO A 769 -5.20 -0.16 22.07
N SER A 770 -5.86 -1.24 21.63
CA SER A 770 -5.43 -2.61 21.95
C SER A 770 -4.09 -2.99 21.30
N GLU A 771 -3.82 -2.53 20.07
CA GLU A 771 -2.52 -2.75 19.42
C GLU A 771 -1.41 -2.00 20.16
N MET A 772 -1.67 -0.77 20.61
CA MET A 772 -0.71 0.00 21.40
C MET A 772 -0.32 -0.74 22.68
N ILE A 773 -1.30 -1.22 23.45
CA ILE A 773 -1.04 -1.96 24.68
C ILE A 773 -0.25 -3.24 24.39
N TYR A 774 -0.61 -3.99 23.35
CA TYR A 774 0.13 -5.19 22.94
C TYR A 774 1.60 -4.89 22.62
N PHE A 775 1.86 -3.85 21.81
CA PHE A 775 3.23 -3.49 21.45
C PHE A 775 4.04 -2.99 22.65
N GLU A 776 3.44 -2.22 23.55
CA GLU A 776 4.07 -1.78 24.80
C GLU A 776 4.45 -2.98 25.69
N VAL A 777 3.53 -3.94 25.89
CA VAL A 777 3.81 -5.13 26.71
C VAL A 777 4.88 -6.01 26.09
N VAL A 778 4.88 -6.24 24.78
CA VAL A 778 5.95 -7.03 24.12
C VAL A 778 7.31 -6.32 24.22
N SER A 779 7.35 -4.99 24.11
CA SER A 779 8.58 -4.22 24.35
C SER A 779 9.09 -4.38 25.78
N LEU A 780 8.20 -4.31 26.78
CA LEU A 780 8.54 -4.50 28.19
C LEU A 780 9.08 -5.93 28.44
N VAL A 781 8.41 -6.94 27.92
CA VAL A 781 8.83 -8.35 28.09
C VAL A 781 10.17 -8.62 27.39
N SER A 782 10.43 -7.97 26.25
CA SER A 782 11.73 -8.04 25.56
C SER A 782 12.88 -7.46 26.38
N LEU A 783 12.60 -6.52 27.30
CA LEU A 783 13.58 -5.94 28.22
C LEU A 783 13.79 -6.80 29.47
N ILE A 784 12.73 -7.41 30.01
CA ILE A 784 12.77 -8.18 31.26
C ILE A 784 13.78 -9.34 31.18
N ILE A 785 13.86 -10.07 30.06
CA ILE A 785 14.77 -11.21 29.92
C ILE A 785 16.26 -10.79 29.98
N PRO A 786 16.75 -9.82 29.18
CA PRO A 786 18.09 -9.26 29.34
C PRO A 786 18.38 -8.75 30.75
N LEU A 787 17.43 -8.06 31.39
CA LEU A 787 17.60 -7.56 32.77
C LEU A 787 17.81 -8.71 33.77
N CYS A 788 17.05 -9.80 33.64
CA CYS A 788 17.20 -10.97 34.50
C CYS A 788 18.50 -11.75 34.25
N THR A 789 19.17 -11.57 33.11
CA THR A 789 20.35 -12.36 32.71
C THR A 789 21.67 -11.60 32.82
N GLY A 790 21.62 -10.28 32.98
CA GLY A 790 22.76 -9.37 33.05
C GLY A 790 23.80 -9.66 34.16
N PRO A 791 24.98 -9.03 34.09
CA PRO A 791 26.11 -9.29 34.99
C PRO A 791 25.93 -8.72 36.41
N GLU A 792 25.13 -7.67 36.61
CA GLU A 792 24.86 -7.07 37.93
C GLU A 792 23.75 -7.84 38.68
N ARG A 793 24.09 -9.04 39.15
CA ARG A 793 23.13 -9.97 39.74
C ARG A 793 22.88 -9.67 41.21
N SER A 794 21.60 -9.48 41.55
CA SER A 794 20.95 -9.63 42.88
C SER A 794 20.65 -8.37 43.71
N LYS A 795 21.48 -7.30 43.74
CA LYS A 795 21.16 -6.11 44.54
C LYS A 795 20.27 -5.13 43.77
N GLY A 796 18.96 -5.20 43.99
CA GLY A 796 17.99 -4.23 43.47
C GLY A 796 17.24 -4.64 42.20
N LEU A 797 17.50 -5.83 41.63
CA LEU A 797 16.75 -6.35 40.47
C LEU A 797 15.23 -6.33 40.70
N LEU A 798 14.78 -6.70 41.90
CA LEU A 798 13.36 -6.68 42.25
C LEU A 798 12.75 -5.27 42.10
N LYS A 799 13.49 -4.22 42.48
CA LYS A 799 13.02 -2.82 42.39
C LYS A 799 12.81 -2.36 40.94
N VAL A 800 13.49 -2.99 39.98
CA VAL A 800 13.34 -2.69 38.54
C VAL A 800 12.32 -3.63 37.91
N LEU A 801 12.33 -4.91 38.27
CA LEU A 801 11.42 -5.92 37.74
C LEU A 801 9.97 -5.67 38.13
N GLU A 802 9.73 -5.25 39.38
CA GLU A 802 8.37 -5.12 39.93
C GLU A 802 7.52 -4.09 39.17
N PRO A 803 7.97 -2.84 38.92
CA PRO A 803 7.22 -1.89 38.10
C PRO A 803 6.99 -2.36 36.66
N LEU A 804 7.97 -3.04 36.05
CA LEU A 804 7.85 -3.54 34.68
C LEU A 804 6.82 -4.68 34.59
N ALA A 805 6.84 -5.59 35.57
CA ALA A 805 5.88 -6.68 35.67
C ALA A 805 4.47 -6.17 35.96
N GLU A 806 4.32 -5.17 36.84
CA GLU A 806 3.03 -4.51 37.11
C GLU A 806 2.48 -3.82 35.86
N ALA A 807 3.31 -3.12 35.09
CA ALA A 807 2.90 -2.51 33.84
C ALA A 807 2.44 -3.55 32.80
N ALA A 808 3.16 -4.68 32.68
CA ALA A 808 2.78 -5.76 31.79
C ALA A 808 1.45 -6.42 32.20
N GLU A 809 1.25 -6.65 33.50
CA GLU A 809 0.01 -7.22 34.05
C GLU A 809 -1.18 -6.24 33.92
N ALA A 810 -0.96 -4.94 34.14
CA ALA A 810 -1.97 -3.91 33.94
C ALA A 810 -2.39 -3.80 32.46
N GLY A 811 -1.43 -3.88 31.54
CA GLY A 811 -1.72 -3.94 30.10
C GLY A 811 -2.55 -5.17 29.73
N LEU A 812 -2.20 -6.35 30.28
CA LEU A 812 -2.95 -7.58 30.07
C LEU A 812 -4.39 -7.49 30.61
N ALA A 813 -4.58 -6.95 31.83
CA ALA A 813 -5.89 -6.72 32.41
C ALA A 813 -6.73 -5.75 31.57
N THR A 814 -6.11 -4.64 31.13
CA THR A 814 -6.78 -3.65 30.25
C THR A 814 -7.26 -4.28 28.95
N LEU A 815 -6.46 -5.16 28.34
CA LEU A 815 -6.87 -5.89 27.13
C LEU A 815 -8.05 -6.84 27.41
N ASN A 816 -8.07 -7.50 28.57
CA ASN A 816 -9.18 -8.38 28.95
C ASN A 816 -10.50 -7.60 29.08
N ASP A 817 -10.45 -6.40 29.69
CA ASP A 817 -11.60 -5.52 29.88
C ASP A 817 -12.16 -4.96 28.56
N THR A 818 -11.41 -5.03 27.45
CA THR A 818 -11.90 -4.60 26.13
C THR A 818 -12.84 -5.61 25.47
N LEU A 819 -12.89 -6.86 25.95
CA LEU A 819 -13.80 -7.87 25.39
C LEU A 819 -15.25 -7.64 25.87
N PRO A 820 -16.24 -7.73 24.98
CA PRO A 820 -17.63 -7.56 25.38
C PRO A 820 -18.12 -8.76 26.19
N THR A 821 -18.98 -8.50 27.16
CA THR A 821 -19.72 -9.56 27.86
C THR A 821 -20.69 -10.24 26.89
N LEU A 822 -20.57 -11.56 26.76
CA LEU A 822 -21.44 -12.35 25.88
C LEU A 822 -22.71 -12.76 26.62
N ASP A 823 -23.87 -12.26 26.19
CA ASP A 823 -25.18 -12.70 26.66
C ASP A 823 -25.89 -13.51 25.56
N SER A 824 -26.28 -14.75 25.91
CA SER A 824 -27.00 -15.66 25.02
C SER A 824 -28.36 -15.13 24.55
N ALA A 825 -29.01 -14.26 25.34
CA ALA A 825 -30.31 -13.68 25.04
C ALA A 825 -30.22 -12.44 24.14
N ASP A 826 -29.10 -11.71 24.20
CA ASP A 826 -28.88 -10.49 23.43
C ASP A 826 -28.02 -10.74 22.18
N VAL A 827 -28.66 -10.67 21.00
CA VAL A 827 -27.98 -10.78 19.69
C VAL A 827 -26.92 -9.70 19.52
N SER A 828 -27.17 -8.51 20.05
CA SER A 828 -26.28 -7.36 19.93
C SER A 828 -24.94 -7.62 20.62
N SER A 829 -24.95 -8.24 21.80
CA SER A 829 -23.75 -8.70 22.50
C SER A 829 -22.94 -9.75 21.72
N LEU A 830 -23.60 -10.71 21.07
CA LEU A 830 -22.96 -11.76 20.27
C LEU A 830 -22.32 -11.17 19.00
N VAL A 831 -22.99 -10.21 18.37
CA VAL A 831 -22.45 -9.47 17.21
C VAL A 831 -21.25 -8.62 17.60
N ALA A 832 -21.26 -7.99 18.78
CA ALA A 832 -20.08 -7.32 19.32
C ALA A 832 -18.91 -8.30 19.50
N GLY A 833 -19.19 -9.55 19.90
CA GLY A 833 -18.21 -10.63 19.97
C GLY A 833 -17.52 -10.93 18.64
N PHE A 834 -18.25 -10.99 17.51
CA PHE A 834 -17.63 -11.20 16.19
C PHE A 834 -16.67 -10.07 15.80
N ARG A 835 -17.01 -8.84 16.20
CA ARG A 835 -16.20 -7.66 15.90
C ARG A 835 -14.98 -7.54 16.81
N SER A 836 -14.98 -8.20 17.97
CA SER A 836 -13.91 -8.10 18.97
C SER A 836 -12.80 -9.14 18.81
N LEU A 837 -12.76 -9.91 17.70
CA LEU A 837 -11.73 -10.93 17.49
C LEU A 837 -10.31 -10.34 17.36
N ASN A 838 -10.19 -9.10 16.87
CA ASN A 838 -8.93 -8.37 16.90
C ASN A 838 -8.44 -8.09 18.33
N GLN A 839 -9.34 -7.78 19.27
CA GLN A 839 -8.98 -7.61 20.68
C GLN A 839 -8.61 -8.96 21.31
N LEU A 840 -9.36 -10.03 20.98
CA LEU A 840 -9.10 -11.38 21.48
C LEU A 840 -7.70 -11.86 21.10
N ILE A 841 -7.27 -11.67 19.84
CA ILE A 841 -5.94 -12.11 19.41
C ILE A 841 -4.83 -11.34 20.10
N LEU A 842 -5.00 -10.03 20.30
CA LEU A 842 -4.02 -9.19 20.98
C LEU A 842 -3.91 -9.58 22.46
N LEU A 843 -5.04 -9.85 23.13
CA LEU A 843 -5.06 -10.40 24.48
C LEU A 843 -4.31 -11.74 24.55
N LYS A 844 -4.66 -12.68 23.67
CA LYS A 844 -4.01 -14.00 23.60
C LYS A 844 -2.51 -13.88 23.39
N ASP A 845 -2.07 -13.10 22.41
CA ASP A 845 -0.65 -12.98 22.07
C ASP A 845 0.15 -12.22 23.13
N THR A 846 -0.49 -11.26 23.83
CA THR A 846 0.09 -10.61 25.03
C THR A 846 0.31 -11.62 26.15
N ALA A 847 -0.73 -12.40 26.48
CA ALA A 847 -0.65 -13.42 27.52
C ALA A 847 0.39 -14.50 27.16
N THR A 848 0.43 -14.92 25.89
CA THR A 848 1.42 -15.88 25.37
C THR A 848 2.84 -15.33 25.54
N ALA A 849 3.09 -14.07 25.18
CA ALA A 849 4.40 -13.43 25.35
C ALA A 849 4.86 -13.43 26.81
N LEU A 850 3.94 -13.10 27.73
CA LEU A 850 4.19 -13.10 29.17
C LEU A 850 4.51 -14.52 29.70
N CYS A 851 3.74 -15.52 29.28
CA CYS A 851 3.96 -16.92 29.67
C CYS A 851 5.29 -17.45 29.15
N ILE A 852 5.61 -17.25 27.86
CA ILE A 852 6.84 -17.79 27.26
C ILE A 852 8.07 -17.14 27.90
N ALA A 853 8.05 -15.82 28.12
CA ALA A 853 9.15 -15.13 28.80
C ALA A 853 9.33 -15.61 30.25
N SER A 854 8.24 -15.73 31.00
CA SER A 854 8.29 -16.22 32.39
C SER A 854 8.80 -17.66 32.47
N LYS A 855 8.31 -18.55 31.60
CA LYS A 855 8.80 -19.93 31.47
C LYS A 855 10.31 -19.96 31.16
N TRP A 856 10.76 -19.11 30.23
CA TRP A 856 12.18 -19.04 29.86
C TRP A 856 13.06 -18.61 31.04
N ILE A 857 12.66 -17.59 31.80
CA ILE A 857 13.41 -17.08 32.97
C ILE A 857 13.50 -18.15 34.06
N LEU A 858 12.41 -18.86 34.34
CA LEU A 858 12.38 -19.96 35.30
C LEU A 858 13.33 -21.09 34.88
N SER A 859 13.24 -21.56 33.63
CA SER A 859 14.14 -22.58 33.08
C SER A 859 15.59 -22.13 32.99
N PHE A 860 15.86 -20.82 32.85
CA PHE A 860 17.21 -20.27 32.92
C PHE A 860 17.76 -20.34 34.34
N SER A 861 16.95 -19.98 35.35
CA SER A 861 17.32 -20.10 36.76
C SER A 861 17.66 -21.53 37.14
N GLU A 862 16.80 -22.49 36.79
CA GLU A 862 16.97 -23.91 37.10
C GLU A 862 18.28 -24.45 36.53
N ARG A 863 18.52 -24.24 35.23
CA ARG A 863 19.77 -24.68 34.55
C ARG A 863 21.04 -24.07 35.14
N LYS A 864 20.96 -22.86 35.70
CA LYS A 864 22.12 -22.20 36.34
C LYS A 864 22.35 -22.72 37.75
N THR A 865 21.29 -22.96 38.53
CA THR A 865 21.39 -23.60 39.85
C THR A 865 21.96 -25.03 39.73
N GLU A 866 21.55 -25.79 38.71
CA GLU A 866 22.10 -27.14 38.45
C GLU A 866 23.59 -27.15 38.09
N ARG A 867 24.10 -26.08 37.48
CA ARG A 867 25.52 -25.94 37.08
C ARG A 867 26.40 -25.38 38.19
N ASP A 868 25.83 -24.76 39.22
CA ASP A 868 26.58 -24.14 40.32
C ASP A 868 26.76 -25.13 41.47
N ALA A 869 27.98 -25.65 41.65
CA ALA A 869 28.33 -26.62 42.69
C ALA A 869 28.11 -26.09 44.12
N SER A 870 27.87 -24.79 44.29
CA SER A 870 27.58 -24.16 45.58
C SER A 870 26.11 -24.25 46.04
N GLY A 871 25.19 -24.68 45.16
CA GLY A 871 23.76 -24.82 45.47
C GLY A 871 23.02 -23.50 45.75
N ARG A 872 23.64 -22.34 45.52
CA ARG A 872 23.01 -21.02 45.73
C ARG A 872 22.12 -20.68 44.54
N ASN A 873 20.86 -20.36 44.81
CA ASN A 873 19.92 -19.88 43.79
C ASN A 873 20.42 -18.56 43.18
N LEU A 874 20.42 -18.50 41.84
CA LEU A 874 20.82 -17.31 41.08
C LEU A 874 19.95 -16.09 41.39
N PHE A 875 18.65 -16.33 41.62
CA PHE A 875 17.66 -15.32 41.94
C PHE A 875 17.20 -15.44 43.40
N SER A 876 16.83 -14.30 44.01
CA SER A 876 16.16 -14.31 45.31
C SER A 876 14.79 -14.96 45.20
N GLN A 877 14.29 -15.53 46.30
CA GLN A 877 12.96 -16.13 46.34
C GLN A 877 11.85 -15.14 45.95
N ALA A 878 12.03 -13.86 46.26
CA ALA A 878 11.11 -12.79 45.87
C ALA A 878 11.06 -12.56 44.35
N VAL A 879 12.21 -12.60 43.66
CA VAL A 879 12.26 -12.48 42.18
C VAL A 879 11.59 -13.70 41.54
N LEU A 880 11.88 -14.92 42.01
CA LEU A 880 11.22 -16.13 41.52
C LEU A 880 9.70 -16.12 41.76
N ALA A 881 9.25 -15.61 42.91
CA ALA A 881 7.83 -15.45 43.22
C ALA A 881 7.15 -14.47 42.25
N ARG A 882 7.79 -13.33 41.95
CA ARG A 882 7.25 -12.34 40.99
C ARG A 882 7.13 -12.91 39.58
N VAL A 883 8.15 -13.63 39.09
CA VAL A 883 8.10 -14.28 37.76
C VAL A 883 7.02 -15.37 37.70
N LYS A 884 6.83 -16.14 38.78
CA LYS A 884 5.73 -17.13 38.86
C LYS A 884 4.35 -16.46 38.86
N GLN A 885 4.22 -15.29 39.48
CA GLN A 885 2.98 -14.51 39.44
C GLN A 885 2.65 -14.03 38.03
N MET A 886 3.64 -13.52 37.28
CA MET A 886 3.47 -13.15 35.88
C MET A 886 3.00 -14.33 35.02
N LEU A 887 3.61 -15.51 35.21
CA LEU A 887 3.19 -16.74 34.54
C LEU A 887 1.74 -17.12 34.87
N LEU A 888 1.38 -17.10 36.16
CA LEU A 888 0.01 -17.37 36.62
C LEU A 888 -1.00 -16.42 35.96
N LYS A 889 -0.70 -15.12 35.92
CA LYS A 889 -1.56 -14.11 35.30
C LYS A 889 -1.74 -14.35 33.80
N GLY A 890 -0.66 -14.66 33.09
CA GLY A 890 -0.74 -15.02 31.68
C GLY A 890 -1.60 -16.27 31.42
N ASP A 891 -1.41 -17.33 32.21
CA ASP A 891 -2.17 -18.57 32.09
C ASP A 891 -3.66 -18.38 32.45
N GLU A 892 -3.97 -17.54 33.44
CA GLU A 892 -5.35 -17.13 33.80
C GLU A 892 -6.03 -16.45 32.60
N SER A 893 -5.41 -15.41 32.02
CA SER A 893 -5.96 -14.70 30.88
C SER A 893 -6.11 -15.57 29.63
N LEU A 894 -5.20 -16.51 29.37
CA LEU A 894 -5.34 -17.47 28.26
C LEU A 894 -6.55 -18.38 28.44
N LYS A 895 -6.80 -18.87 29.66
CA LYS A 895 -7.97 -19.69 29.98
C LYS A 895 -9.26 -18.91 29.83
N GLU A 896 -9.30 -17.67 30.31
CA GLU A 896 -10.45 -16.77 30.16
C GLU A 896 -10.76 -16.46 28.69
N ALA A 897 -9.74 -16.10 27.91
CA ALA A 897 -9.87 -15.83 26.48
C ALA A 897 -10.37 -17.06 25.69
N LYS A 898 -9.84 -18.26 26.01
CA LYS A 898 -10.29 -19.53 25.42
C LYS A 898 -11.74 -19.83 25.79
N ALA A 899 -12.13 -19.64 27.04
CA ALA A 899 -13.49 -19.86 27.51
C ALA A 899 -14.48 -18.88 26.85
N TRP A 900 -14.08 -17.60 26.72
CA TRP A 900 -14.86 -16.58 26.02
C TRP A 900 -15.10 -16.97 24.55
N MET A 901 -14.07 -17.42 23.85
CA MET A 901 -14.18 -17.85 22.45
C MET A 901 -15.06 -19.09 22.28
N LEU A 902 -14.93 -20.08 23.18
CA LEU A 902 -15.79 -21.27 23.20
C LEU A 902 -17.26 -20.89 23.44
N LYS A 903 -17.53 -19.95 24.35
CA LYS A 903 -18.89 -19.44 24.59
C LYS A 903 -19.49 -18.80 23.34
N LEU A 904 -18.72 -17.95 22.66
CA LEU A 904 -19.15 -17.32 21.40
C LEU A 904 -19.48 -18.37 20.33
N HIS A 905 -18.61 -19.37 20.16
CA HIS A 905 -18.83 -20.47 19.23
C HIS A 905 -20.12 -21.25 19.56
N CYS A 906 -20.34 -21.61 20.83
CA CYS A 906 -21.51 -22.37 21.24
C CYS A 906 -22.82 -21.63 20.96
N GLU A 907 -22.89 -20.33 21.26
CA GLU A 907 -24.11 -19.54 21.08
C GLU A 907 -24.45 -19.25 19.62
N VAL A 908 -23.45 -19.24 18.74
CA VAL A 908 -23.59 -18.76 17.36
C VAL A 908 -23.52 -19.88 16.33
N ALA A 909 -22.56 -20.79 16.48
CA ALA A 909 -22.35 -21.90 15.55
C ALA A 909 -23.11 -23.15 15.95
N ALA A 910 -23.11 -23.52 17.24
CA ALA A 910 -23.71 -24.77 17.69
C ALA A 910 -25.22 -24.66 17.99
N LYS A 911 -25.70 -23.48 18.41
CA LYS A 911 -27.10 -23.31 18.86
C LYS A 911 -28.06 -23.09 17.68
N PRO A 912 -29.12 -23.91 17.56
CA PRO A 912 -30.12 -23.71 16.51
C PRO A 912 -30.94 -22.43 16.76
N GLY A 913 -31.36 -21.77 15.69
CA GLY A 913 -32.25 -20.60 15.75
C GLY A 913 -31.56 -19.24 15.85
N PHE A 914 -30.22 -19.18 15.98
CA PHE A 914 -29.49 -17.89 15.96
C PHE A 914 -29.75 -17.11 14.67
N ASN A 915 -29.76 -17.75 13.49
CA ASN A 915 -29.99 -17.08 12.21
C ASN A 915 -31.29 -16.26 12.19
N LYS A 916 -32.39 -16.82 12.70
CA LYS A 916 -33.69 -16.15 12.74
C LYS A 916 -33.69 -14.96 13.70
N ARG A 917 -33.11 -15.14 14.90
CA ARG A 917 -32.95 -14.07 15.90
C ARG A 917 -32.08 -12.93 15.36
N PHE A 918 -30.98 -13.28 14.69
CA PHE A 918 -30.08 -12.34 14.05
C PHE A 918 -30.81 -11.51 12.99
N GLN A 919 -31.55 -12.16 12.09
CA GLN A 919 -32.29 -11.47 11.04
C GLN A 919 -33.38 -10.54 11.63
N GLN A 920 -34.12 -11.00 12.63
CA GLN A 920 -35.12 -10.18 13.32
C GLN A 920 -34.50 -8.93 13.94
N TRP A 921 -33.36 -9.08 14.62
CA TRP A 921 -32.64 -7.96 15.23
C TRP A 921 -32.06 -6.98 14.19
N VAL A 922 -31.45 -7.48 13.11
CA VAL A 922 -30.88 -6.61 12.07
C VAL A 922 -31.95 -5.75 11.39
N PHE A 923 -33.19 -6.23 11.25
CA PHE A 923 -34.26 -5.56 10.50
C PHE A 923 -35.46 -5.09 11.33
N GLU A 924 -35.33 -5.02 12.66
CA GLU A 924 -36.42 -4.66 13.59
C GLU A 924 -37.22 -3.42 13.17
N ASP A 925 -36.54 -2.40 12.64
CA ASP A 925 -37.09 -1.12 12.16
C ASP A 925 -36.99 -0.94 10.63
N ALA A 926 -36.82 -2.03 9.85
CA ALA A 926 -36.56 -1.94 8.41
C ALA A 926 -37.11 -3.12 7.59
N GLU A 927 -38.43 -3.36 7.66
CA GLU A 927 -39.09 -4.50 7.01
C GLU A 927 -39.01 -4.46 5.47
N GLU A 928 -39.02 -3.26 4.86
CA GLU A 928 -38.84 -3.11 3.41
C GLU A 928 -37.45 -3.61 2.96
N LEU A 929 -36.40 -3.26 3.72
CA LEU A 929 -35.05 -3.74 3.45
C LEU A 929 -34.92 -5.25 3.68
N LYS A 930 -35.61 -5.80 4.68
CA LYS A 930 -35.63 -7.25 4.92
C LYS A 930 -36.20 -8.00 3.73
N THR A 931 -37.30 -7.49 3.16
CA THR A 931 -37.94 -8.05 1.97
C THR A 931 -37.02 -7.98 0.75
N PHE A 932 -36.31 -6.87 0.58
CA PHE A 932 -35.33 -6.70 -0.50
C PHE A 932 -34.12 -7.65 -0.40
N VAL A 933 -33.54 -7.77 0.80
CA VAL A 933 -32.35 -8.57 1.06
C VAL A 933 -32.64 -10.07 0.98
N GLY A 934 -33.77 -10.50 1.55
CA GLY A 934 -34.14 -11.92 1.68
C GLY A 934 -33.25 -12.72 2.65
N ASP A 935 -33.54 -14.02 2.76
CA ASP A 935 -32.87 -14.88 3.74
C ASP A 935 -31.48 -15.34 3.29
N GLU A 936 -31.27 -15.45 1.97
CA GLU A 936 -30.06 -16.05 1.40
C GLU A 936 -28.79 -15.26 1.73
N ALA A 937 -28.82 -13.93 1.62
CA ALA A 937 -27.68 -13.07 1.96
C ALA A 937 -27.30 -13.20 3.44
N THR A 938 -28.30 -13.30 4.32
CA THR A 938 -28.10 -13.49 5.77
C THR A 938 -27.46 -14.86 6.06
N ASN A 939 -27.94 -15.92 5.40
CA ASN A 939 -27.38 -17.26 5.56
C ASN A 939 -25.94 -17.33 5.09
N ARG A 940 -25.60 -16.76 3.92
CA ARG A 940 -24.22 -16.71 3.42
C ARG A 940 -23.24 -16.03 4.38
N LEU A 941 -23.66 -14.92 5.00
CA LEU A 941 -22.85 -14.25 6.03
C LEU A 941 -22.64 -15.17 7.24
N LEU A 942 -23.73 -15.69 7.81
CA LEU A 942 -23.65 -16.48 9.03
C LEU A 942 -22.92 -17.81 8.84
N ASP A 943 -23.06 -18.47 7.70
CA ASP A 943 -22.33 -19.70 7.40
C ASP A 943 -20.80 -19.45 7.34
N SER A 944 -20.40 -18.31 6.78
CA SER A 944 -19.00 -17.89 6.74
C SER A 944 -18.47 -17.53 8.14
N VAL A 945 -19.28 -16.86 8.97
CA VAL A 945 -18.94 -16.58 10.38
C VAL A 945 -18.77 -17.86 11.17
N LYS A 946 -19.73 -18.80 11.09
CA LYS A 946 -19.68 -20.09 11.79
C LYS A 946 -18.42 -20.88 11.44
N HIS A 947 -18.14 -20.97 10.13
CA HIS A 947 -16.92 -21.61 9.65
C HIS A 947 -15.64 -20.97 10.22
N ASN A 948 -15.61 -19.63 10.32
CA ASN A 948 -14.47 -18.95 10.93
C ASN A 948 -14.38 -19.26 12.43
N LEU A 949 -15.48 -19.26 13.17
CA LEU A 949 -15.49 -19.61 14.61
C LEU A 949 -15.04 -21.06 14.85
N GLU A 950 -15.36 -21.99 13.95
CA GLU A 950 -14.83 -23.37 13.98
C GLU A 950 -13.30 -23.37 13.80
N ALA A 951 -12.78 -22.59 12.85
CA ALA A 951 -11.35 -22.46 12.64
C ALA A 951 -10.63 -21.87 13.87
N TRP A 952 -11.26 -20.94 14.59
CA TRP A 952 -10.74 -20.41 15.86
C TRP A 952 -10.53 -21.48 16.94
N GLN A 953 -11.28 -22.58 16.91
CA GLN A 953 -11.08 -23.69 17.84
C GLN A 953 -9.76 -24.44 17.62
N GLN A 954 -9.19 -24.34 16.41
CA GLN A 954 -7.90 -24.96 16.07
C GLN A 954 -6.71 -24.11 16.53
N THR A 955 -6.96 -22.89 17.01
CA THR A 955 -5.92 -22.00 17.53
C THR A 955 -5.22 -22.62 18.73
N LYS A 956 -3.89 -22.56 18.76
CA LYS A 956 -3.07 -22.96 19.91
C LYS A 956 -3.14 -21.91 21.00
N TRP A 957 -3.58 -22.33 22.18
CA TRP A 957 -3.70 -21.49 23.37
C TRP A 957 -2.55 -21.70 24.39
N ASP A 958 -1.75 -22.76 24.23
CA ASP A 958 -0.75 -23.23 25.21
C ASP A 958 0.70 -23.16 24.71
#